data_AF-A0A1Q8YCF2-F1
#
_entry.id   AF-A0A1Q8YCF2-F1
#
_cell.length_a   1.000
_cell.length_b   1.000
_cell.length_c   1.000
_cell.angle_alpha   90.00
_cell.angle_beta   90.00
_cell.angle_gamma   90.00
#
_symmetry.space_group_name_H-M   'P 1'
#
loop_
_entity.id
_entity.type
_entity.pdbx_description
1 polymer ?
#
loop_
_entity_poly.entity_id
_entity_poly.type
_entity_poly.pdbx_seq_one_letter_code
_entity_poly.pdbx_strand_id
1 'polypeptide(L)'
;MRSLGGGSLGLFNFDALKALLERALATEAPATQWRTGSEVDDASWDLALTARGLLDAAQLLQGRYHLVITNVPYLSRGKQLDALKDYCAAHYPDAKNDLANVFLERCLELAHDRGQGVVQIVMPQNWLFLTSYKKQRESLLKNVSWNLLARLGPGAFETISGEVVQAVLLTQTRAPAGEGFQLRGVDASAPKSAGGKAELLRGGAEVVSVNQAGQLGNPDARIALKASETSQPLLIEYVDSYEGIGTGDLARFQLLWWESVLSSIIVVPFKTTADVTSEYSGCTGALVWENGQGDLLNKAKEQDSRPTRGYRAWGKRGVAVNRMRDLSASLFLGERFDCNIAAIIPKDGCNLTAIWCFVSSDDYPKMVRNVDQALKVTNHTLAKVPFDLAHWQQVAAERYPNGLPQPYSDDPTQWLFHGHPQPATDPLQVAVARLVGYRWPAEQQTTPTAPNTSANDEFQAKSASSPLETCASSYQIDNIDPPAPAPEKAAMALSDAGYAWIARCTALSEHTDDDGIVCLPPVRGEKPASERLLSLLIAAWETTEPGSWKTGTLDKLLLDAGCAGKSLDVWLRDHFFEQHAKRFQHRPFIWHVWDGLKDGFAALVNYHRLDAKNLERLIHTYLGDWIRNQEAGVANGTDGAPLRLSAALALKKKLEAIQLGESDGKVGYDIFVRWKPLAEQPIGWTPDLNDGVRMNIRPFMTAEVLRHNKKPKLNITWDKDRGKDVESAPSKPRNQSFACSIGTAGTLCSIRNE
;
A
#
# COMPACT_ATOMS: atom_id res chain seq x y z
N MET A 1 35.92 -43.80 -1.86
CA MET A 1 36.20 -44.83 -2.88
C MET A 1 35.08 -44.88 -3.90
N ARG A 2 35.31 -44.33 -5.09
CA ARG A 2 34.86 -44.81 -6.43
C ARG A 2 35.52 -43.87 -7.46
N SER A 3 36.17 -44.48 -8.45
CA SER A 3 37.19 -43.90 -9.32
C SER A 3 36.61 -43.07 -10.46
N LEU A 4 37.22 -41.91 -10.69
CA LEU A 4 37.16 -41.18 -11.95
C LEU A 4 38.04 -41.90 -12.98
N GLY A 5 37.45 -42.31 -14.11
CA GLY A 5 38.17 -42.45 -15.38
C GLY A 5 38.31 -41.08 -16.01
N GLY A 6 39.21 -40.26 -15.48
CA GLY A 6 39.54 -38.95 -16.01
C GLY A 6 40.77 -39.03 -16.90
N GLY A 7 40.59 -38.82 -18.20
CA GLY A 7 41.64 -38.20 -19.00
C GLY A 7 41.79 -36.77 -18.49
N SER A 8 42.67 -36.57 -17.50
CA SER A 8 42.91 -35.24 -16.97
C SER A 8 43.73 -34.46 -17.99
N LEU A 9 43.16 -33.39 -18.53
CA LEU A 9 43.86 -32.13 -18.75
C LEU A 9 44.41 -31.67 -17.38
N GLY A 10 45.45 -32.37 -16.93
CA GLY A 10 46.10 -32.18 -15.66
C GLY A 10 47.12 -31.07 -15.82
N LEU A 11 46.98 -30.05 -14.98
CA LEU A 11 48.03 -29.09 -14.63
C LEU A 11 48.80 -28.51 -15.82
N PHE A 12 48.16 -27.59 -16.55
CA PHE A 12 48.97 -26.45 -16.99
C PHE A 12 49.38 -25.69 -15.73
N ASN A 13 50.65 -25.83 -15.36
CA ASN A 13 51.26 -25.06 -14.29
C ASN A 13 51.01 -23.58 -14.60
N PHE A 14 50.21 -22.91 -13.77
CA PHE A 14 49.80 -21.53 -13.97
C PHE A 14 51.00 -20.61 -14.14
N ASP A 15 52.07 -20.87 -13.39
CA ASP A 15 53.35 -20.17 -13.50
C ASP A 15 54.04 -20.43 -14.83
N ALA A 16 53.87 -21.62 -15.41
CA ALA A 16 54.40 -21.95 -16.74
C ALA A 16 53.62 -21.24 -17.85
N LEU A 17 52.28 -21.11 -17.72
CA LEU A 17 51.46 -20.37 -18.68
C LEU A 17 51.75 -18.87 -18.61
N LYS A 18 51.90 -18.32 -17.39
CA LYS A 18 52.34 -16.94 -17.17
C LYS A 18 53.72 -16.69 -17.75
N ALA A 19 54.69 -17.56 -17.47
CA ALA A 19 56.04 -17.43 -18.02
C ALA A 19 56.07 -17.56 -19.56
N LEU A 20 55.19 -18.40 -20.14
CA LEU A 20 55.02 -18.50 -21.59
C LEU A 20 54.42 -17.22 -22.20
N LEU A 21 53.39 -16.65 -21.58
CA LEU A 21 52.78 -15.38 -21.99
C LEU A 21 53.73 -14.19 -21.81
N GLU A 22 54.48 -14.13 -20.71
CA GLU A 22 55.51 -13.11 -20.48
C GLU A 22 56.66 -13.23 -21.50
N ARG A 23 57.05 -14.45 -21.89
CA ARG A 23 58.03 -14.67 -22.97
C ARG A 23 57.48 -14.31 -24.35
N ALA A 24 56.22 -14.61 -24.63
CA ALA A 24 55.55 -14.21 -25.88
C ALA A 24 55.45 -12.68 -25.99
N LEU A 25 55.03 -12.01 -24.92
CA LEU A 25 54.99 -10.55 -24.84
C LEU A 25 56.38 -9.90 -24.91
N ALA A 26 57.43 -10.54 -24.38
CA ALA A 26 58.80 -10.05 -24.52
C ALA A 26 59.36 -10.21 -25.94
N THR A 27 58.80 -11.13 -26.74
CA THR A 27 59.19 -11.34 -28.14
C THR A 27 58.38 -10.50 -29.13
N GLU A 28 57.18 -10.04 -28.74
CA GLU A 28 56.31 -9.13 -29.52
C GLU A 28 56.39 -7.66 -29.09
N ALA A 29 57.36 -7.27 -28.27
CA ALA A 29 57.55 -5.86 -27.91
C ALA A 29 57.72 -4.99 -29.18
N PRO A 30 57.12 -3.78 -29.25
CA PRO A 30 57.14 -2.99 -30.47
C PRO A 30 58.59 -2.67 -30.82
N ALA A 31 59.03 -3.18 -31.98
CA ALA A 31 60.35 -2.90 -32.52
C ALA A 31 60.43 -1.38 -32.77
N THR A 32 61.09 -0.68 -31.85
CA THR A 32 61.47 0.71 -32.02
C THR A 32 62.59 0.78 -33.06
N GLN A 33 62.23 0.67 -34.35
CA GLN A 33 62.87 1.35 -35.47
C GLN A 33 62.35 0.79 -36.81
N TRP A 34 61.67 1.66 -37.56
CA TRP A 34 61.59 1.67 -39.02
C TRP A 34 61.32 0.34 -39.73
N ARG A 35 60.05 -0.11 -39.72
CA ARG A 35 59.51 -0.86 -40.86
C ARG A 35 58.04 -0.51 -41.09
N THR A 36 57.77 0.01 -42.28
CA THR A 36 56.42 0.16 -42.83
C THR A 36 55.78 -1.21 -43.05
N GLY A 37 54.66 -1.47 -42.37
CA GLY A 37 53.65 -2.44 -42.79
C GLY A 37 53.39 -3.61 -41.85
N SER A 38 52.37 -3.49 -40.98
CA SER A 38 51.17 -4.35 -40.97
C SER A 38 50.27 -3.99 -39.79
N GLU A 39 48.99 -3.65 -40.04
CA GLU A 39 47.91 -3.51 -39.02
C GLU A 39 47.67 -4.79 -38.17
N VAL A 40 48.36 -5.88 -38.50
CA VAL A 40 48.25 -7.20 -37.85
C VAL A 40 49.00 -7.25 -36.51
N ASP A 41 50.01 -6.39 -36.30
CA ASP A 41 50.91 -6.44 -35.12
C ASP A 41 50.35 -5.69 -33.88
N ASP A 42 49.56 -4.63 -34.09
CA ASP A 42 48.87 -3.90 -33.00
C ASP A 42 47.72 -4.73 -32.42
N ALA A 43 46.99 -5.47 -33.26
CA ALA A 43 45.86 -6.30 -32.81
C ALA A 43 46.30 -7.53 -32.01
N SER A 44 47.45 -8.14 -32.35
CA SER A 44 48.04 -9.23 -31.56
C SER A 44 48.55 -8.73 -30.21
N TRP A 45 49.17 -7.55 -30.18
CA TRP A 45 49.63 -6.93 -28.93
C TRP A 45 48.49 -6.59 -27.97
N ASP A 46 47.40 -6.00 -28.48
CA ASP A 46 46.20 -5.71 -27.68
C ASP A 46 45.52 -6.99 -27.16
N LEU A 47 45.47 -8.06 -27.97
CA LEU A 47 44.97 -9.37 -27.56
C LEU A 47 45.84 -9.97 -26.45
N ALA A 48 47.17 -9.86 -26.57
CA ALA A 48 48.12 -10.37 -25.59
C ALA A 48 48.07 -9.58 -24.28
N LEU A 49 47.89 -8.26 -24.33
CA LEU A 49 47.67 -7.40 -23.15
C LEU A 49 46.35 -7.76 -22.46
N THR A 50 45.29 -8.01 -23.23
CA THR A 50 43.99 -8.46 -22.72
C THR A 50 44.09 -9.84 -22.07
N ALA A 51 44.80 -10.78 -22.70
CA ALA A 51 45.05 -12.12 -22.16
C ALA A 51 45.87 -12.06 -20.85
N ARG A 52 46.87 -11.17 -20.78
CA ARG A 52 47.62 -10.92 -19.55
C ARG A 52 46.74 -10.34 -18.46
N GLY A 53 45.91 -9.35 -18.78
CA GLY A 53 44.94 -8.78 -17.83
C GLY A 53 43.96 -9.82 -17.29
N LEU A 54 43.47 -10.72 -18.15
CA LEU A 54 42.63 -11.85 -17.75
C LEU A 54 43.37 -12.85 -16.86
N LEU A 55 44.64 -13.12 -17.16
CA LEU A 55 45.49 -14.02 -16.39
C LEU A 55 45.78 -13.44 -14.99
N ASP A 56 46.08 -12.15 -14.89
CA ASP A 56 46.32 -11.48 -13.62
C ASP A 56 45.02 -11.40 -12.79
N ALA A 57 43.87 -11.13 -13.42
CA ALA A 57 42.57 -11.23 -12.76
C ALA A 57 42.31 -12.65 -12.23
N ALA A 58 42.63 -13.69 -13.01
CA ALA A 58 42.49 -15.08 -12.57
C ALA A 58 43.41 -15.41 -11.38
N GLN A 59 44.66 -14.92 -11.36
CA GLN A 59 45.56 -15.06 -10.21
C GLN A 59 44.94 -14.47 -8.95
N LEU A 60 44.47 -13.23 -9.05
CA LEU A 60 43.89 -12.51 -7.92
C LEU A 60 42.63 -13.23 -7.40
N LEU A 61 41.81 -13.77 -8.28
CA LEU A 61 40.59 -14.51 -7.92
C LEU A 61 40.86 -15.94 -7.41
N GLN A 62 42.00 -16.54 -7.74
CA GLN A 62 42.43 -17.83 -7.21
C GLN A 62 43.16 -17.72 -5.87
N GLY A 63 43.76 -16.56 -5.57
CA GLY A 63 44.50 -16.31 -4.33
C GLY A 63 43.72 -16.59 -3.05
N ARG A 64 44.46 -16.84 -1.96
CA ARG A 64 43.93 -16.85 -0.60
C ARG A 64 44.58 -15.73 0.21
N TYR A 65 43.78 -15.03 0.98
CA TYR A 65 44.18 -13.77 1.62
C TYR A 65 44.00 -13.82 3.13
N HIS A 66 44.92 -13.19 3.86
CA HIS A 66 44.83 -13.05 5.32
C HIS A 66 43.74 -12.04 5.72
N LEU A 67 43.52 -11.01 4.89
CA LEU A 67 42.48 -10.02 5.07
C LEU A 67 41.76 -9.79 3.74
N VAL A 68 40.45 -9.99 3.74
CA VAL A 68 39.55 -9.58 2.66
C VAL A 68 38.67 -8.46 3.21
N ILE A 69 38.81 -7.25 2.68
CA ILE A 69 38.03 -6.09 3.12
C ILE A 69 37.34 -5.43 1.93
N THR A 70 36.03 -5.23 1.99
CA THR A 70 35.29 -4.60 0.89
C THR A 70 33.91 -4.06 1.29
N ASN A 71 33.35 -3.22 0.42
CA ASN A 71 31.93 -2.85 0.40
C ASN A 71 31.28 -3.62 -0.76
N VAL A 72 30.44 -4.61 -0.44
CA VAL A 72 29.91 -5.54 -1.45
C VAL A 72 28.83 -4.87 -2.31
N PRO A 73 28.59 -5.29 -3.56
CA PRO A 73 27.52 -4.74 -4.38
C PRO A 73 26.13 -5.15 -3.87
N TYR A 74 25.19 -4.19 -3.81
CA TYR A 74 23.82 -4.43 -3.32
C TYR A 74 22.86 -4.59 -4.50
N LEU A 75 22.34 -5.80 -4.70
CA LEU A 75 21.40 -6.07 -5.78
C LEU A 75 20.47 -7.22 -5.41
N SER A 76 19.22 -6.88 -5.10
CA SER A 76 18.20 -7.85 -4.76
C SER A 76 17.84 -8.74 -5.95
N ARG A 77 17.49 -10.00 -5.69
CA ARG A 77 17.25 -11.02 -6.71
C ARG A 77 16.24 -10.61 -7.79
N GLY A 78 15.19 -9.86 -7.43
CA GLY A 78 14.17 -9.40 -8.38
C GLY A 78 14.69 -8.42 -9.44
N LYS A 79 15.84 -7.77 -9.19
CA LYS A 79 16.50 -6.84 -10.11
C LYS A 79 17.63 -7.47 -10.92
N GLN A 80 17.94 -8.74 -10.69
CA GLN A 80 19.00 -9.45 -11.39
C GLN A 80 18.52 -9.94 -12.75
N LEU A 81 19.43 -9.99 -13.73
CA LEU A 81 19.22 -10.70 -14.99
C LEU A 81 19.20 -12.21 -14.74
N ASP A 82 18.51 -12.98 -15.59
CA ASP A 82 18.30 -14.41 -15.36
C ASP A 82 19.61 -15.20 -15.31
N ALA A 83 20.58 -14.88 -16.15
CA ALA A 83 21.91 -15.49 -16.10
C ALA A 83 22.60 -15.35 -14.72
N LEU A 84 22.47 -14.19 -14.06
CA LEU A 84 23.03 -13.98 -12.72
C LEU A 84 22.22 -14.73 -11.66
N LYS A 85 20.89 -14.76 -11.77
CA LYS A 85 20.03 -15.52 -10.86
C LYS A 85 20.37 -17.00 -10.89
N ASP A 86 20.57 -17.56 -12.08
CA ASP A 86 20.86 -18.97 -12.28
C ASP A 86 22.24 -19.32 -11.71
N TYR A 87 23.24 -18.48 -11.98
CA TYR A 87 24.57 -18.64 -11.39
C TYR A 87 24.52 -18.62 -9.86
N CYS A 88 23.89 -17.60 -9.26
CA CYS A 88 23.75 -17.51 -7.82
C CYS A 88 22.96 -18.69 -7.23
N ALA A 89 21.92 -19.16 -7.91
CA ALA A 89 21.14 -20.30 -7.44
C ALA A 89 21.92 -21.63 -7.49
N ALA A 90 22.77 -21.81 -8.49
CA ALA A 90 23.59 -23.00 -8.67
C ALA A 90 24.76 -23.06 -7.67
N HIS A 91 25.45 -21.93 -7.45
CA HIS A 91 26.69 -21.90 -6.68
C HIS A 91 26.52 -21.44 -5.21
N TYR A 92 25.50 -20.62 -4.93
CA TYR A 92 25.27 -20.02 -3.61
C TYR A 92 23.79 -20.14 -3.18
N PRO A 93 23.25 -21.37 -3.08
CA PRO A 93 21.81 -21.62 -2.97
C PRO A 93 21.15 -20.98 -1.73
N ASP A 94 21.90 -20.83 -0.64
CA ASP A 94 21.44 -20.23 0.62
C ASP A 94 21.60 -18.70 0.65
N ALA A 95 22.47 -18.13 -0.19
CA ALA A 95 22.75 -16.69 -0.27
C ALA A 95 22.06 -15.97 -1.44
N LYS A 96 21.58 -16.71 -2.45
CA LYS A 96 21.11 -16.23 -3.76
C LYS A 96 20.06 -15.11 -3.79
N ASN A 97 19.44 -14.79 -2.66
CA ASN A 97 18.36 -13.80 -2.60
C ASN A 97 18.86 -12.34 -2.65
N ASP A 98 20.14 -12.11 -2.38
CA ASP A 98 20.80 -10.82 -2.56
C ASP A 98 22.27 -11.01 -2.95
N LEU A 99 22.76 -10.21 -3.90
CA LEU A 99 24.14 -10.27 -4.36
C LEU A 99 25.14 -9.96 -3.23
N ALA A 100 24.77 -9.10 -2.27
CA ALA A 100 25.62 -8.80 -1.11
C ALA A 100 25.94 -10.06 -0.28
N ASN A 101 24.94 -10.92 -0.09
CA ASN A 101 25.07 -12.18 0.65
C ASN A 101 25.89 -13.23 -0.12
N VAL A 102 25.79 -13.24 -1.45
CA VAL A 102 26.65 -14.07 -2.31
C VAL A 102 28.11 -13.64 -2.20
N PHE A 103 28.36 -12.32 -2.22
CA PHE A 103 29.71 -11.78 -2.05
C PHE A 103 30.29 -12.04 -0.66
N LEU A 104 29.47 -12.08 0.39
CA LEU A 104 29.93 -12.47 1.73
C LEU A 104 30.54 -13.89 1.71
N GLU A 105 29.83 -14.87 1.17
CA GLU A 105 30.34 -16.25 1.06
C GLU A 105 31.57 -16.31 0.15
N ARG A 106 31.55 -15.58 -0.98
CA ARG A 106 32.71 -15.50 -1.87
C ARG A 106 33.94 -14.88 -1.19
N CYS A 107 33.76 -13.86 -0.36
CA CYS A 107 34.86 -13.26 0.40
C CYS A 107 35.43 -14.24 1.43
N LEU A 108 34.58 -15.04 2.08
CA LEU A 108 35.03 -16.13 2.96
C LEU A 108 35.81 -17.19 2.18
N GLU A 109 35.41 -17.53 0.95
CA GLU A 109 36.17 -18.45 0.10
C GLU A 109 37.56 -17.93 -0.30
N LEU A 110 37.68 -16.61 -0.48
CA LEU A 110 38.95 -15.92 -0.76
C LEU A 110 39.86 -15.81 0.48
N ALA A 111 39.32 -15.87 1.70
CA ALA A 111 40.12 -15.79 2.91
C ALA A 111 40.88 -17.11 3.17
N HIS A 112 42.05 -17.06 3.81
CA HIS A 112 42.74 -18.27 4.29
C HIS A 112 41.88 -19.08 5.27
N ASP A 113 41.97 -20.41 5.22
CA ASP A 113 41.25 -21.31 6.12
C ASP A 113 41.93 -21.47 7.48
N ARG A 114 41.36 -22.33 8.33
CA ARG A 114 41.92 -22.71 9.66
C ARG A 114 42.22 -21.52 10.59
N GLY A 115 41.45 -20.44 10.44
CA GLY A 115 41.54 -19.28 11.33
C GLY A 115 42.58 -18.24 10.94
N GLN A 116 43.24 -18.40 9.79
CA GLN A 116 44.27 -17.46 9.32
C GLN A 116 43.71 -16.31 8.47
N GLY A 117 42.51 -16.48 7.91
CA GLY A 117 41.85 -15.47 7.09
C GLY A 117 40.71 -14.76 7.81
N VAL A 118 40.71 -13.43 7.72
CA VAL A 118 39.67 -12.54 8.24
C VAL A 118 38.97 -11.82 7.09
N VAL A 119 37.65 -11.74 7.17
CA VAL A 119 36.78 -11.01 6.23
C VAL A 119 36.15 -9.84 6.97
N GLN A 120 36.25 -8.65 6.40
CA GLN A 120 35.60 -7.42 6.88
C GLN A 120 34.74 -6.83 5.78
N ILE A 121 33.43 -6.82 5.96
CA ILE A 121 32.52 -6.31 4.92
C ILE A 121 31.54 -5.28 5.44
N VAL A 122 31.24 -4.34 4.56
CA VAL A 122 30.07 -3.46 4.67
C VAL A 122 28.96 -4.06 3.82
N MET A 123 27.80 -4.31 4.43
CA MET A 123 26.65 -4.90 3.74
C MET A 123 25.32 -4.46 4.38
N PRO A 124 24.15 -4.68 3.72
CA PRO A 124 22.86 -4.38 4.32
C PRO A 124 22.57 -5.27 5.53
N GLN A 125 21.81 -4.79 6.51
CA GLN A 125 21.56 -5.54 7.76
C GLN A 125 20.40 -6.56 7.69
N ASN A 126 19.56 -6.48 6.67
CA ASN A 126 18.28 -7.21 6.58
C ASN A 126 18.46 -8.74 6.68
N TRP A 127 19.55 -9.29 6.17
CA TRP A 127 19.84 -10.72 6.24
C TRP A 127 20.10 -11.24 7.66
N LEU A 128 20.32 -10.38 8.65
CA LEU A 128 20.46 -10.80 10.05
C LEU A 128 19.16 -11.36 10.62
N PHE A 129 18.00 -10.99 10.05
CA PHE A 129 16.70 -11.34 10.61
C PHE A 129 15.65 -11.87 9.61
N LEU A 130 15.80 -11.63 8.31
CA LEU A 130 14.83 -12.11 7.32
C LEU A 130 14.89 -13.64 7.15
N THR A 131 13.72 -14.29 7.11
CA THR A 131 13.60 -15.76 7.04
C THR A 131 14.24 -16.36 5.78
N SER A 132 14.29 -15.62 4.67
CA SER A 132 14.93 -16.04 3.41
C SER A 132 16.43 -16.35 3.54
N TYR A 133 17.09 -15.90 4.62
CA TYR A 133 18.52 -16.15 4.90
C TYR A 133 18.74 -17.06 6.10
N LYS A 134 17.70 -17.73 6.61
CA LYS A 134 17.79 -18.65 7.77
C LYS A 134 18.89 -19.70 7.57
N LYS A 135 18.86 -20.42 6.45
CA LYS A 135 19.83 -21.49 6.15
C LYS A 135 21.26 -20.95 6.08
N GLN A 136 21.45 -19.79 5.44
CA GLN A 136 22.75 -19.13 5.39
C GLN A 136 23.26 -18.79 6.80
N ARG A 137 22.42 -18.18 7.65
CA ARG A 137 22.80 -17.87 9.05
C ARG A 137 23.17 -19.13 9.82
N GLU A 138 22.36 -20.19 9.74
CA GLU A 138 22.66 -21.48 10.40
C GLU A 138 24.00 -22.06 9.93
N SER A 139 24.28 -22.00 8.63
CA SER A 139 25.56 -22.45 8.07
C SER A 139 26.73 -21.61 8.58
N LEU A 140 26.62 -20.28 8.49
CA LEU A 140 27.68 -19.36 8.91
C LEU A 140 27.94 -19.40 10.42
N LEU A 141 26.91 -19.53 11.25
CA LEU A 141 27.06 -19.65 12.72
C LEU A 141 27.78 -20.95 13.12
N LYS A 142 27.68 -22.01 12.32
CA LYS A 142 28.36 -23.30 12.55
C LYS A 142 29.80 -23.30 12.02
N ASN A 143 30.03 -22.67 10.87
CA ASN A 143 31.27 -22.86 10.11
C ASN A 143 32.23 -21.65 10.17
N VAL A 144 31.80 -20.50 10.68
CA VAL A 144 32.55 -19.24 10.67
C VAL A 144 32.52 -18.63 12.06
N SER A 145 33.62 -18.01 12.49
CA SER A 145 33.70 -17.31 13.77
C SER A 145 33.36 -15.85 13.55
N TRP A 146 32.31 -15.34 14.18
CA TRP A 146 31.84 -13.98 14.01
C TRP A 146 32.48 -13.08 15.06
N ASN A 147 33.56 -12.42 14.70
CA ASN A 147 34.36 -11.65 15.66
C ASN A 147 33.64 -10.37 16.12
N LEU A 148 33.06 -9.62 15.17
CA LEU A 148 32.39 -8.34 15.45
C LEU A 148 31.22 -8.11 14.49
N LEU A 149 30.08 -7.70 15.02
CA LEU A 149 28.96 -7.16 14.27
C LEU A 149 28.64 -5.75 14.78
N ALA A 150 28.87 -4.73 13.95
CA ALA A 150 28.51 -3.36 14.25
C ALA A 150 27.30 -2.91 13.43
N ARG A 151 26.26 -2.43 14.11
CA ARG A 151 25.05 -1.92 13.46
C ARG A 151 25.17 -0.43 13.24
N LEU A 152 25.03 0.02 12.00
CA LEU A 152 25.13 1.44 11.67
C LEU A 152 23.76 2.11 11.52
N GLY A 153 22.70 1.36 11.18
CA GLY A 153 21.39 1.95 10.93
C GLY A 153 21.36 2.92 9.73
N PRO A 154 20.35 3.79 9.62
CA PRO A 154 20.24 4.77 8.53
C PRO A 154 21.28 5.89 8.66
N GLY A 155 21.62 6.55 7.55
CA GLY A 155 22.59 7.66 7.54
C GLY A 155 24.05 7.22 7.78
N ALA A 156 24.38 5.97 7.45
CA ALA A 156 25.72 5.41 7.60
C ALA A 156 26.75 6.01 6.61
N PHE A 157 26.30 6.61 5.50
CA PHE A 157 27.13 7.22 4.48
C PHE A 157 26.69 8.66 4.23
N GLU A 158 27.63 9.58 4.05
CA GLU A 158 27.35 11.01 3.80
C GLU A 158 26.59 11.26 2.49
N THR A 159 26.83 10.43 1.48
CA THR A 159 26.26 10.56 0.12
C THR A 159 24.91 9.87 -0.06
N ILE A 160 24.45 9.08 0.93
CA ILE A 160 23.16 8.37 0.88
C ILE A 160 22.24 9.00 1.94
N SER A 161 21.46 10.01 1.53
CA SER A 161 20.47 10.64 2.41
C SER A 161 19.22 9.76 2.57
N GLY A 162 18.87 9.40 3.80
CA GLY A 162 17.58 8.76 4.16
C GLY A 162 17.66 7.32 4.67
N GLU A 163 16.50 6.74 4.98
CA GLU A 163 16.33 5.36 5.50
C GLU A 163 16.46 4.25 4.43
N VAL A 164 17.03 4.56 3.27
CA VAL A 164 17.00 3.68 2.09
C VAL A 164 17.89 2.44 2.27
N VAL A 165 18.99 2.56 3.01
CA VAL A 165 19.91 1.44 3.29
C VAL A 165 20.37 1.50 4.74
N GLN A 166 20.10 0.43 5.49
CA GLN A 166 20.63 0.24 6.84
C GLN A 166 21.79 -0.76 6.77
N ALA A 167 23.00 -0.27 7.00
CA ALA A 167 24.23 -1.05 6.84
C ALA A 167 24.74 -1.64 8.17
N VAL A 168 25.54 -2.70 8.05
CA VAL A 168 26.33 -3.29 9.13
C VAL A 168 27.78 -3.41 8.70
N LEU A 169 28.67 -3.37 9.69
CA LEU A 169 30.06 -3.81 9.55
C LEU A 169 30.16 -5.20 10.17
N LEU A 170 30.70 -6.16 9.42
CA LEU A 170 30.84 -7.53 9.85
C LEU A 170 32.30 -7.97 9.74
N THR A 171 32.87 -8.44 10.85
CA THR A 171 34.19 -9.06 10.90
C THR A 171 34.04 -10.54 11.23
N GLN A 172 34.56 -11.39 10.35
CA GLN A 172 34.47 -12.84 10.46
C GLN A 172 35.81 -13.50 10.20
N THR A 173 36.09 -14.58 10.91
CA THR A 173 37.26 -15.43 10.70
C THR A 173 36.80 -16.74 10.08
N ARG A 174 37.49 -17.17 9.01
CA ARG A 174 37.16 -18.42 8.28
C ARG A 174 37.62 -19.66 9.07
N ALA A 175 36.91 -19.93 10.17
CA ALA A 175 37.03 -21.12 10.98
C ALA A 175 35.77 -21.30 11.85
N PRO A 176 35.36 -22.53 12.17
CA PRO A 176 34.31 -22.79 13.15
C PRO A 176 34.64 -22.15 14.51
N ALA A 177 33.62 -21.62 15.17
CA ALA A 177 33.74 -21.06 16.51
C ALA A 177 33.78 -22.17 17.58
N GLY A 178 34.57 -21.98 18.63
CA GLY A 178 34.58 -22.89 19.78
C GLY A 178 33.28 -22.85 20.59
N GLU A 179 33.04 -23.91 21.37
CA GLU A 179 31.89 -24.05 22.29
C GLU A 179 32.03 -23.02 23.42
N GLY A 180 31.37 -21.86 23.30
CA GLY A 180 31.52 -20.73 24.21
C GLY A 180 32.07 -19.45 23.58
N PHE A 181 32.43 -19.48 22.30
CA PHE A 181 32.88 -18.29 21.57
C PHE A 181 31.85 -17.16 21.64
N GLN A 182 32.35 -15.96 21.92
CA GLN A 182 31.53 -14.77 22.10
C GLN A 182 31.58 -13.91 20.85
N LEU A 183 30.42 -13.77 20.20
CA LEU A 183 30.19 -12.74 19.19
C LEU A 183 30.16 -11.38 19.90
N ARG A 184 31.02 -10.45 19.47
CA ARG A 184 30.99 -9.06 19.94
C ARG A 184 30.06 -8.22 19.08
N GLY A 185 29.27 -7.37 19.73
CA GLY A 185 28.33 -6.48 19.09
C GLY A 185 28.59 -5.02 19.44
N VAL A 186 28.33 -4.12 18.50
CA VAL A 186 28.28 -2.67 18.74
C VAL A 186 27.04 -2.11 18.06
N ASP A 187 26.25 -1.31 18.78
CA ASP A 187 25.15 -0.56 18.18
C ASP A 187 25.51 0.93 18.06
N ALA A 188 25.80 1.35 16.83
CA ALA A 188 26.06 2.74 16.46
C ALA A 188 24.90 3.33 15.64
N SER A 189 23.69 2.78 15.76
CA SER A 189 22.54 3.22 14.96
C SER A 189 21.93 4.55 15.40
N ALA A 190 22.09 4.93 16.67
CA ALA A 190 21.45 6.10 17.27
C ALA A 190 21.84 7.46 16.65
N PRO A 191 23.12 7.77 16.37
CA PRO A 191 23.49 9.05 15.74
C PRO A 191 22.94 9.15 14.32
N LYS A 192 22.51 10.35 13.91
CA LYS A 192 21.97 10.57 12.55
C LYS A 192 23.05 10.84 11.50
N SER A 193 24.26 11.23 11.90
CA SER A 193 25.37 11.57 11.01
C SER A 193 26.42 10.46 10.97
N ALA A 194 27.05 10.28 9.81
CA ALA A 194 28.17 9.35 9.66
C ALA A 194 29.30 9.64 10.67
N GLY A 195 29.61 10.92 10.92
CA GLY A 195 30.60 11.35 11.91
C GLY A 195 30.28 10.86 13.33
N GLY A 196 29.04 11.06 13.80
CA GLY A 196 28.63 10.61 15.15
C GLY A 196 28.66 9.08 15.28
N LYS A 197 28.34 8.35 14.21
CA LYS A 197 28.48 6.88 14.18
C LYS A 197 29.95 6.46 14.27
N ALA A 198 30.84 7.13 13.55
CA ALA A 198 32.29 6.86 13.59
C ALA A 198 32.91 7.14 14.97
N GLU A 199 32.45 8.18 15.67
CA GLU A 199 32.84 8.46 17.06
C GLU A 199 32.42 7.33 18.01
N LEU A 200 31.17 6.87 17.91
CA LEU A 200 30.69 5.73 18.71
C LEU A 200 31.53 4.46 18.46
N LEU A 201 31.81 4.13 17.21
CA LEU A 201 32.61 2.94 16.84
C LEU A 201 34.04 2.98 17.39
N ARG A 202 34.65 4.16 17.56
CA ARG A 202 36.04 4.32 18.05
C ARG A 202 36.19 4.22 19.56
N GLY A 203 35.09 4.23 20.32
CA GLY A 203 35.14 4.08 21.78
C GLY A 203 33.96 4.65 22.55
N GLY A 204 32.98 5.25 21.88
CA GLY A 204 31.78 5.80 22.54
C GLY A 204 30.64 4.80 22.76
N ALA A 205 30.68 3.62 22.13
CA ALA A 205 29.63 2.61 22.25
C ALA A 205 30.04 1.43 23.15
N GLU A 206 29.06 0.89 23.87
CA GLU A 206 29.20 -0.35 24.63
C GLU A 206 29.43 -1.54 23.69
N VAL A 207 30.43 -2.37 24.02
CA VAL A 207 30.67 -3.64 23.33
C VAL A 207 29.92 -4.75 24.06
N VAL A 208 28.82 -5.19 23.47
CA VAL A 208 28.03 -6.30 24.00
C VAL A 208 28.60 -7.64 23.54
N SER A 209 28.30 -8.69 24.30
CA SER A 209 28.83 -10.03 24.08
C SER A 209 27.73 -11.05 24.17
N VAL A 210 27.59 -11.87 23.12
CA VAL A 210 26.60 -12.95 23.08
C VAL A 210 27.26 -14.26 22.66
N ASN A 211 26.78 -15.37 23.21
CA ASN A 211 27.24 -16.69 22.78
C ASN A 211 26.83 -16.94 21.32
N GLN A 212 27.80 -17.23 20.45
CA GLN A 212 27.53 -17.44 19.02
C GLN A 212 26.69 -18.71 18.78
N ALA A 213 27.04 -19.83 19.42
CA ALA A 213 26.29 -21.08 19.27
C ALA A 213 24.84 -20.93 19.75
N GLY A 214 24.61 -20.16 20.81
CA GLY A 214 23.28 -19.84 21.34
C GLY A 214 22.38 -19.10 20.34
N GLN A 215 22.95 -18.36 19.37
CA GLN A 215 22.15 -17.69 18.33
C GLN A 215 21.39 -18.68 17.44
N LEU A 216 21.84 -19.94 17.33
CA LEU A 216 21.10 -21.00 16.61
C LEU A 216 19.75 -21.32 17.25
N GLY A 217 19.59 -21.07 18.56
CA GLY A 217 18.34 -21.25 19.30
C GLY A 217 17.33 -20.12 19.08
N ASN A 218 17.75 -18.98 18.54
CA ASN A 218 16.83 -17.88 18.23
C ASN A 218 15.83 -18.31 17.14
N PRO A 219 14.58 -17.81 17.15
CA PRO A 219 13.63 -18.07 16.07
C PRO A 219 14.23 -17.71 14.71
N ASP A 220 14.24 -18.63 13.75
CA ASP A 220 14.92 -18.52 12.45
C ASP A 220 16.45 -18.26 12.51
N ALA A 221 17.13 -18.63 13.60
CA ALA A 221 18.56 -18.36 13.82
C ALA A 221 18.93 -16.88 13.59
N ARG A 222 18.06 -15.97 14.04
CA ARG A 222 18.27 -14.51 13.90
C ARG A 222 19.43 -14.06 14.76
N ILE A 223 20.19 -13.09 14.28
CA ILE A 223 21.34 -12.55 15.02
C ILE A 223 20.90 -11.38 15.87
N ALA A 224 21.05 -11.51 17.20
CA ALA A 224 20.72 -10.50 18.17
C ALA A 224 21.94 -10.11 18.99
N LEU A 225 22.05 -8.82 19.32
CA LEU A 225 23.12 -8.28 20.16
C LEU A 225 22.74 -8.24 21.66
N LYS A 226 21.62 -8.87 22.03
CA LYS A 226 21.17 -9.04 23.42
C LYS A 226 20.91 -10.51 23.68
N ALA A 227 21.17 -10.96 24.91
CA ALA A 227 20.82 -12.32 25.32
C ALA A 227 19.30 -12.51 25.25
N SER A 228 18.86 -13.62 24.64
CA SER A 228 17.46 -14.01 24.63
C SER A 228 17.14 -14.74 25.93
N GLU A 229 16.23 -14.19 26.75
CA GLU A 229 15.64 -14.90 27.89
C GLU A 229 14.68 -15.96 27.34
N THR A 230 15.24 -17.07 26.87
CA THR A 230 14.58 -18.01 25.95
C THR A 230 13.75 -19.07 26.68
N SER A 231 12.81 -18.66 27.54
CA SER A 231 11.89 -19.59 28.20
C SER A 231 10.40 -19.29 28.01
N GLN A 232 10.04 -18.19 27.34
CA GLN A 232 8.63 -17.87 27.11
C GLN A 232 8.12 -18.46 25.78
N PRO A 233 6.91 -19.04 25.74
CA PRO A 233 6.24 -19.46 24.51
C PRO A 233 6.11 -18.31 23.51
N LEU A 234 6.06 -18.63 22.21
CA LEU A 234 5.89 -17.64 21.15
C LEU A 234 4.42 -17.52 20.73
N LEU A 235 4.00 -16.33 20.29
CA LEU A 235 2.64 -16.07 19.83
C LEU A 235 2.20 -17.04 18.70
N ILE A 236 3.11 -17.45 17.82
CA ILE A 236 2.88 -18.39 16.70
C ILE A 236 2.36 -19.76 17.15
N GLU A 237 2.56 -20.14 18.40
CA GLU A 237 1.98 -21.37 18.96
C GLU A 237 0.45 -21.27 19.04
N TYR A 238 -0.08 -20.05 19.26
CA TYR A 238 -1.51 -19.77 19.48
C TYR A 238 -2.22 -19.16 18.27
N VAL A 239 -1.49 -18.68 17.26
CA VAL A 239 -2.05 -17.95 16.11
C VAL A 239 -1.47 -18.41 14.78
N ASP A 240 -2.23 -18.19 13.72
CA ASP A 240 -1.73 -18.13 12.35
C ASP A 240 -1.67 -16.67 11.89
N SER A 241 -0.71 -16.33 11.01
CA SER A 241 -0.63 -14.97 10.43
C SER A 241 -0.64 -15.01 8.91
N TYR A 242 -1.61 -14.34 8.31
CA TYR A 242 -1.85 -14.35 6.86
C TYR A 242 -1.58 -12.98 6.25
N GLU A 243 -0.96 -12.96 5.08
CA GLU A 243 -0.79 -11.75 4.26
C GLU A 243 -2.06 -11.47 3.43
N GLY A 244 -2.36 -10.20 3.18
CA GLY A 244 -3.51 -9.78 2.38
C GLY A 244 -3.28 -9.79 0.87
N ILE A 245 -4.32 -9.35 0.16
CA ILE A 245 -4.40 -9.31 -1.30
C ILE A 245 -3.47 -8.23 -1.86
N GLY A 246 -2.65 -8.61 -2.84
CA GLY A 246 -1.99 -7.66 -3.73
C GLY A 246 -2.69 -7.65 -5.07
N THR A 247 -3.27 -6.53 -5.50
CA THR A 247 -4.09 -6.49 -6.73
C THR A 247 -3.27 -6.32 -8.01
N GLY A 248 -1.97 -6.00 -7.90
CA GLY A 248 -1.13 -5.56 -9.03
C GLY A 248 -1.49 -4.17 -9.59
N ASP A 249 -2.73 -3.73 -9.37
CA ASP A 249 -3.28 -2.46 -9.81
C ASP A 249 -4.34 -1.94 -8.81
N LEU A 250 -3.87 -1.35 -7.71
CA LEU A 250 -4.74 -0.84 -6.63
C LEU A 250 -5.72 0.22 -7.15
N ALA A 251 -5.29 1.05 -8.09
CA ALA A 251 -6.08 2.13 -8.66
C ALA A 251 -7.37 1.66 -9.36
N ARG A 252 -7.33 0.47 -9.95
CA ARG A 252 -8.47 -0.13 -10.65
C ARG A 252 -9.37 -0.92 -9.71
N PHE A 253 -8.78 -1.72 -8.83
CA PHE A 253 -9.52 -2.74 -8.08
C PHE A 253 -9.86 -2.34 -6.66
N GLN A 254 -9.26 -1.28 -6.12
CA GLN A 254 -9.60 -0.75 -4.81
C GLN A 254 -10.33 0.59 -4.96
N LEU A 255 -11.56 0.62 -4.46
CA LEU A 255 -12.35 1.84 -4.27
C LEU A 255 -12.40 2.17 -2.77
N LEU A 256 -12.90 3.35 -2.44
CA LEU A 256 -13.35 3.65 -1.07
C LEU A 256 -14.84 3.30 -0.96
N TRP A 257 -15.24 2.86 0.23
CA TRP A 257 -16.55 2.22 0.41
C TRP A 257 -17.72 3.15 0.10
N TRP A 258 -17.55 4.46 0.32
CA TRP A 258 -18.57 5.47 -0.01
C TRP A 258 -18.63 5.82 -1.51
N GLU A 259 -17.71 5.35 -2.34
CA GLU A 259 -17.76 5.55 -3.79
C GLU A 259 -18.71 4.57 -4.48
N SER A 260 -19.12 3.49 -3.78
CA SER A 260 -19.93 2.41 -4.35
C SER A 260 -21.38 2.44 -3.86
N VAL A 261 -22.26 1.89 -4.69
CA VAL A 261 -23.66 1.59 -4.34
C VAL A 261 -23.77 0.08 -4.08
N LEU A 262 -24.27 -0.30 -2.90
CA LEU A 262 -24.33 -1.70 -2.45
C LEU A 262 -25.18 -2.63 -3.32
N SER A 263 -25.99 -2.11 -4.23
CA SER A 263 -26.74 -2.94 -5.16
C SER A 263 -25.83 -3.69 -6.15
N SER A 264 -24.56 -3.30 -6.27
CA SER A 264 -23.58 -3.98 -7.10
C SER A 264 -22.89 -5.13 -6.34
N ILE A 265 -23.15 -6.37 -6.76
CA ILE A 265 -22.47 -7.59 -6.28
C ILE A 265 -20.94 -7.56 -6.61
N ILE A 266 -20.52 -6.54 -7.35
CA ILE A 266 -19.15 -6.31 -7.81
C ILE A 266 -18.21 -5.99 -6.65
N VAL A 267 -18.66 -5.32 -5.59
CA VAL A 267 -17.77 -4.89 -4.50
C VAL A 267 -17.98 -5.64 -3.18
N VAL A 268 -16.88 -5.89 -2.46
CA VAL A 268 -16.88 -6.49 -1.11
C VAL A 268 -16.06 -5.67 -0.12
N PRO A 269 -16.36 -5.69 1.20
CA PRO A 269 -15.59 -4.95 2.19
C PRO A 269 -14.10 -5.30 2.11
N PHE A 270 -13.26 -4.27 2.13
CA PHE A 270 -11.81 -4.40 1.99
C PHE A 270 -11.07 -3.64 3.08
N LYS A 271 -10.52 -4.36 4.05
CA LYS A 271 -9.76 -3.80 5.16
C LYS A 271 -8.49 -3.13 4.63
N THR A 272 -8.35 -1.86 4.97
CA THR A 272 -7.17 -1.04 4.72
C THR A 272 -6.42 -0.82 6.03
N THR A 273 -5.22 -0.26 5.92
CA THR A 273 -4.36 -0.02 7.09
C THR A 273 -5.05 0.92 8.07
N ALA A 274 -5.02 0.58 9.36
CA ALA A 274 -5.42 1.50 10.42
C ALA A 274 -4.33 2.57 10.62
N ASP A 275 -4.71 3.84 10.78
CA ASP A 275 -3.75 4.90 11.10
C ASP A 275 -3.33 4.85 12.57
N VAL A 276 -4.21 4.39 13.44
CA VAL A 276 -4.03 4.29 14.90
C VAL A 276 -4.58 2.96 15.36
N THR A 277 -3.99 2.38 16.41
CA THR A 277 -4.53 1.19 17.06
C THR A 277 -5.87 1.49 17.71
N SER A 278 -6.94 0.85 17.23
CA SER A 278 -8.28 0.91 17.82
C SER A 278 -9.10 -0.31 17.39
N GLU A 279 -10.17 -0.63 18.12
CA GLU A 279 -10.95 -1.85 17.86
C GLU A 279 -11.49 -1.90 16.42
N TYR A 280 -12.03 -0.79 15.92
CA TYR A 280 -12.60 -0.69 14.57
C TYR A 280 -12.02 0.50 13.79
N SER A 281 -10.96 0.23 13.03
CA SER A 281 -10.30 1.17 12.11
C SER A 281 -9.92 0.46 10.81
N GLY A 282 -9.57 1.22 9.77
CA GLY A 282 -9.24 0.67 8.45
C GLY A 282 -10.44 0.08 7.69
N CYS A 283 -11.67 0.30 8.18
CA CYS A 283 -12.90 -0.22 7.57
C CYS A 283 -13.43 0.67 6.44
N THR A 284 -12.55 1.19 5.57
CA THR A 284 -12.87 2.25 4.59
C THR A 284 -12.82 1.79 3.14
N GLY A 285 -12.17 0.67 2.84
CA GLY A 285 -11.97 0.20 1.46
C GLY A 285 -13.10 -0.68 0.92
N ALA A 286 -13.24 -0.67 -0.39
CA ALA A 286 -14.03 -1.62 -1.18
C ALA A 286 -13.12 -2.30 -2.20
N LEU A 287 -13.27 -3.61 -2.37
CA LEU A 287 -12.56 -4.37 -3.40
C LEU A 287 -13.54 -4.73 -4.52
N VAL A 288 -13.19 -4.40 -5.75
CA VAL A 288 -13.85 -4.89 -6.97
C VAL A 288 -13.51 -6.37 -7.11
N TRP A 289 -14.44 -7.23 -6.68
CA TRP A 289 -14.30 -8.69 -6.57
C TRP A 289 -15.11 -9.45 -7.61
N GLU A 290 -16.29 -8.96 -7.98
CA GLU A 290 -17.15 -9.54 -9.02
C GLU A 290 -17.43 -11.05 -8.78
N ASN A 291 -17.78 -11.42 -7.54
CA ASN A 291 -17.96 -12.81 -7.09
C ASN A 291 -16.76 -13.75 -7.38
N GLY A 292 -15.56 -13.19 -7.51
CA GLY A 292 -14.38 -13.97 -7.90
C GLY A 292 -14.43 -14.48 -9.35
N GLN A 293 -15.24 -13.86 -10.21
CA GLN A 293 -15.27 -14.12 -11.66
C GLN A 293 -14.72 -12.92 -12.46
N GLY A 294 -14.30 -11.89 -11.75
CA GLY A 294 -13.88 -10.62 -12.30
C GLY A 294 -12.49 -10.58 -12.89
N ASP A 295 -12.20 -9.39 -13.42
CA ASP A 295 -10.92 -9.07 -14.04
C ASP A 295 -9.74 -9.17 -13.08
N LEU A 296 -9.98 -8.99 -11.78
CA LEU A 296 -8.97 -9.13 -10.73
C LEU A 296 -8.41 -10.56 -10.69
N LEU A 297 -9.26 -11.58 -10.88
CA LEU A 297 -8.84 -12.98 -10.89
C LEU A 297 -8.35 -13.41 -12.28
N ASN A 298 -8.99 -12.96 -13.35
CA ASN A 298 -8.57 -13.27 -14.72
C ASN A 298 -7.14 -12.79 -14.99
N LYS A 299 -6.78 -11.59 -14.53
CA LYS A 299 -5.45 -11.00 -14.71
C LYS A 299 -4.37 -11.53 -13.76
N ALA A 300 -4.72 -12.36 -12.77
CA ALA A 300 -3.72 -12.98 -11.88
C ALA A 300 -2.73 -13.88 -12.61
N LYS A 301 -3.10 -14.37 -13.82
CA LYS A 301 -2.22 -15.19 -14.67
C LYS A 301 -1.20 -14.38 -15.46
N GLU A 302 -1.43 -13.07 -15.63
CA GLU A 302 -0.67 -12.20 -16.53
C GLU A 302 0.13 -11.09 -15.80
N GLN A 303 -0.19 -10.83 -14.52
CA GLN A 303 0.43 -9.79 -13.69
C GLN A 303 0.85 -10.37 -12.33
N ASP A 304 1.76 -9.72 -11.58
CA ASP A 304 2.14 -10.09 -10.18
C ASP A 304 1.00 -9.83 -9.15
N SER A 305 -0.25 -9.91 -9.60
CA SER A 305 -1.44 -9.87 -8.76
C SER A 305 -1.62 -11.20 -8.03
N ARG A 306 -2.01 -11.14 -6.76
CA ARG A 306 -2.22 -12.27 -5.86
C ARG A 306 -3.60 -12.11 -5.19
N PRO A 307 -4.70 -12.24 -5.96
CA PRO A 307 -6.04 -11.85 -5.52
C PRO A 307 -6.65 -12.80 -4.49
N THR A 308 -6.12 -14.01 -4.36
CA THR A 308 -6.58 -15.04 -3.41
C THR A 308 -5.70 -15.14 -2.17
N ARG A 309 -4.67 -14.28 -2.06
CA ARG A 309 -3.78 -14.29 -0.90
C ARG A 309 -4.56 -13.91 0.37
N GLY A 310 -4.34 -14.68 1.43
CA GLY A 310 -5.04 -14.49 2.70
C GLY A 310 -6.40 -15.19 2.80
N TYR A 311 -6.82 -15.98 1.80
CA TYR A 311 -8.14 -16.63 1.80
C TYR A 311 -8.46 -17.47 3.04
N ARG A 312 -7.44 -18.07 3.67
CA ARG A 312 -7.59 -18.87 4.91
C ARG A 312 -8.01 -18.04 6.13
N ALA A 313 -7.88 -16.73 6.07
CA ALA A 313 -8.32 -15.79 7.09
C ALA A 313 -9.74 -15.28 6.85
N TRP A 314 -10.26 -15.34 5.61
CA TRP A 314 -11.58 -14.81 5.29
C TRP A 314 -12.67 -15.55 6.08
N GLY A 315 -13.66 -14.81 6.58
CA GLY A 315 -14.71 -15.29 7.46
C GLY A 315 -14.29 -15.62 8.90
N LYS A 316 -13.00 -15.47 9.26
CA LYS A 316 -12.51 -15.71 10.62
C LYS A 316 -12.21 -14.41 11.34
N ARG A 317 -12.57 -14.36 12.63
CA ARG A 317 -12.23 -13.23 13.51
C ARG A 317 -10.77 -13.28 13.92
N GLY A 318 -10.14 -12.11 14.04
CA GLY A 318 -8.74 -11.98 14.42
C GLY A 318 -8.33 -10.54 14.69
N VAL A 319 -7.04 -10.28 14.55
CA VAL A 319 -6.44 -8.94 14.65
C VAL A 319 -5.73 -8.59 13.34
N ALA A 320 -6.12 -7.48 12.71
CA ALA A 320 -5.47 -6.92 11.54
C ALA A 320 -4.36 -5.98 12.00
N VAL A 321 -3.13 -6.24 11.57
CA VAL A 321 -1.94 -5.45 11.94
C VAL A 321 -1.33 -4.82 10.70
N ASN A 322 -1.16 -3.49 10.71
CA ASN A 322 -0.39 -2.78 9.69
C ASN A 322 1.05 -3.30 9.70
N ARG A 323 1.63 -3.58 8.54
CA ARG A 323 2.99 -4.11 8.42
C ARG A 323 4.05 -3.02 8.35
N MET A 324 3.63 -1.76 8.16
CA MET A 324 4.50 -0.60 8.01
C MET A 324 4.69 0.11 9.35
N ARG A 325 5.91 0.64 9.57
CA ARG A 325 6.25 1.58 10.65
C ARG A 325 5.69 1.20 12.03
N ASP A 326 4.58 1.80 12.44
CA ASP A 326 4.07 1.78 13.82
C ASP A 326 3.32 0.49 14.18
N LEU A 327 3.02 -0.36 13.20
CA LEU A 327 2.35 -1.64 13.40
C LEU A 327 0.98 -1.52 14.11
N SER A 328 0.23 -0.46 13.78
CA SER A 328 -1.12 -0.22 14.28
C SER A 328 -2.03 -1.43 14.07
N ALA A 329 -2.86 -1.72 15.08
CA ALA A 329 -3.71 -2.90 15.11
C ALA A 329 -5.20 -2.55 15.19
N SER A 330 -6.04 -3.38 14.57
CA SER A 330 -7.51 -3.31 14.73
C SER A 330 -8.13 -4.70 14.70
N LEU A 331 -9.36 -4.85 15.18
CA LEU A 331 -10.07 -6.11 15.04
C LEU A 331 -10.34 -6.40 13.56
N PHE A 332 -10.16 -7.66 13.20
CA PHE A 332 -10.40 -8.22 11.88
C PHE A 332 -11.68 -9.06 11.92
N LEU A 333 -12.63 -8.78 11.04
CA LEU A 333 -13.95 -9.42 11.04
C LEU A 333 -14.08 -10.53 9.99
N GLY A 334 -13.00 -10.82 9.25
CA GLY A 334 -13.00 -11.85 8.22
C GLY A 334 -13.19 -11.30 6.79
N GLU A 335 -13.17 -9.98 6.62
CA GLU A 335 -13.22 -9.32 5.31
C GLU A 335 -11.99 -9.61 4.43
N ARG A 336 -12.04 -9.19 3.15
CA ARG A 336 -10.82 -9.12 2.32
C ARG A 336 -9.94 -8.00 2.85
N PHE A 337 -8.64 -8.08 2.64
CA PHE A 337 -7.71 -7.13 3.25
C PHE A 337 -6.47 -6.88 2.40
N ASP A 338 -5.89 -5.68 2.53
CA ASP A 338 -4.74 -5.21 1.78
C ASP A 338 -3.43 -5.93 2.14
N CYS A 339 -2.50 -6.03 1.18
CA CYS A 339 -1.18 -6.65 1.36
C CYS A 339 -0.25 -5.90 2.33
N ASN A 340 -0.56 -4.66 2.74
CA ASN A 340 0.13 -3.97 3.83
C ASN A 340 -0.41 -4.33 5.21
N ILE A 341 -1.42 -5.21 5.28
CA ILE A 341 -1.97 -5.74 6.52
C ILE A 341 -1.60 -7.22 6.62
N ALA A 342 -1.41 -7.69 7.85
CA ALA A 342 -1.45 -9.11 8.17
C ALA A 342 -2.63 -9.39 9.10
N ALA A 343 -3.38 -10.45 8.81
CA ALA A 343 -4.43 -10.94 9.68
C ALA A 343 -3.85 -12.01 10.62
N ILE A 344 -3.80 -11.71 11.91
CA ILE A 344 -3.45 -12.64 12.98
C ILE A 344 -4.73 -13.33 13.44
N ILE A 345 -4.85 -14.61 13.12
CA ILE A 345 -6.04 -15.42 13.40
C ILE A 345 -5.72 -16.38 14.55
N PRO A 346 -6.47 -16.37 15.65
CA PRO A 346 -6.28 -17.32 16.73
C PRO A 346 -6.61 -18.75 16.27
N LYS A 347 -5.81 -19.73 16.70
CA LYS A 347 -6.11 -21.15 16.49
C LYS A 347 -7.29 -21.62 17.33
N ASP A 348 -7.49 -20.99 18.49
CA ASP A 348 -8.66 -21.13 19.36
C ASP A 348 -9.31 -19.75 19.57
N GLY A 349 -10.56 -19.61 19.12
CA GLY A 349 -11.32 -18.37 19.17
C GLY A 349 -11.49 -17.79 20.58
N CYS A 350 -11.42 -18.61 21.64
CA CYS A 350 -11.47 -18.16 23.02
C CYS A 350 -10.31 -17.24 23.40
N ASN A 351 -9.17 -17.35 22.70
CA ASN A 351 -7.98 -16.54 22.97
C ASN A 351 -7.99 -15.18 22.26
N LEU A 352 -9.00 -14.87 21.45
CA LEU A 352 -9.05 -13.64 20.65
C LEU A 352 -8.89 -12.37 21.52
N THR A 353 -9.59 -12.30 22.65
CA THR A 353 -9.53 -11.13 23.54
C THR A 353 -8.14 -10.95 24.15
N ALA A 354 -7.50 -12.05 24.58
CA ALA A 354 -6.13 -12.01 25.11
C ALA A 354 -5.12 -11.59 24.04
N ILE A 355 -5.24 -12.13 22.83
CA ILE A 355 -4.40 -11.78 21.68
C ILE A 355 -4.62 -10.31 21.29
N TRP A 356 -5.86 -9.82 21.31
CA TRP A 356 -6.15 -8.40 21.09
C TRP A 356 -5.47 -7.52 22.14
N CYS A 357 -5.60 -7.85 23.43
CA CYS A 357 -4.95 -7.09 24.50
C CYS A 357 -3.44 -7.02 24.32
N PHE A 358 -2.80 -8.13 23.91
CA PHE A 358 -1.37 -8.16 23.62
C PHE A 358 -0.99 -7.33 22.38
N VAL A 359 -1.61 -7.62 21.24
CA VAL A 359 -1.26 -7.01 19.94
C VAL A 359 -1.57 -5.51 19.91
N SER A 360 -2.57 -5.07 20.68
CA SER A 360 -2.91 -3.65 20.84
C SER A 360 -2.10 -2.91 21.91
N SER A 361 -1.19 -3.59 22.61
CA SER A 361 -0.34 -2.99 23.65
C SER A 361 0.80 -2.15 23.05
N ASP A 362 1.30 -1.17 23.80
CA ASP A 362 2.42 -0.32 23.41
C ASP A 362 3.76 -1.09 23.31
N ASP A 363 3.84 -2.28 23.91
CA ASP A 363 5.04 -3.10 23.93
C ASP A 363 5.13 -4.03 22.72
N TYR A 364 4.00 -4.44 22.14
CA TYR A 364 3.98 -5.35 21.00
C TYR A 364 4.80 -4.83 19.79
N PRO A 365 4.63 -3.57 19.33
CA PRO A 365 5.47 -3.06 18.25
C PRO A 365 6.97 -3.10 18.59
N LYS A 366 7.35 -2.79 19.83
CA LYS A 366 8.77 -2.84 20.27
C LYS A 366 9.31 -4.27 20.20
N MET A 367 8.52 -5.25 20.64
CA MET A 367 8.88 -6.67 20.59
C MET A 367 9.05 -7.16 19.15
N VAL A 368 8.11 -6.81 18.25
CA VAL A 368 8.23 -7.15 16.83
C VAL A 368 9.46 -6.49 16.22
N ARG A 369 9.72 -5.21 16.53
CA ARG A 369 10.87 -4.46 16.00
C ARG A 369 12.22 -4.92 16.55
N ASN A 370 12.26 -5.51 17.74
CA ASN A 370 13.45 -6.20 18.23
C ASN A 370 13.81 -7.40 17.35
N VAL A 371 12.81 -7.99 16.69
CA VAL A 371 12.93 -9.19 15.88
C VAL A 371 13.11 -8.88 14.38
N ASP A 372 12.40 -7.89 13.84
CA ASP A 372 12.46 -7.45 12.43
C ASP A 372 12.39 -5.93 12.32
N GLN A 373 13.48 -5.36 11.82
CA GLN A 373 13.68 -3.91 11.74
C GLN A 373 13.42 -3.35 10.33
N ALA A 374 12.92 -4.16 9.41
CA ALA A 374 12.58 -3.69 8.06
C ALA A 374 11.35 -2.78 8.12
N LEU A 375 11.34 -1.68 7.35
CA LEU A 375 10.21 -0.74 7.29
C LEU A 375 8.85 -1.46 7.17
N LYS A 376 8.78 -2.46 6.27
CA LYS A 376 7.67 -3.41 6.13
C LYS A 376 8.04 -4.75 6.77
N VAL A 377 7.40 -5.09 7.89
CA VAL A 377 7.60 -6.35 8.61
C VAL A 377 6.90 -7.50 7.86
N THR A 378 7.46 -8.71 7.92
CA THR A 378 6.79 -9.90 7.36
C THR A 378 5.61 -10.34 8.23
N ASN A 379 4.53 -10.86 7.64
CA ASN A 379 3.40 -11.40 8.40
C ASN A 379 3.86 -12.48 9.40
N HIS A 380 4.82 -13.33 8.99
CA HIS A 380 5.35 -14.35 9.89
C HIS A 380 6.05 -13.76 11.13
N THR A 381 6.80 -12.65 11.00
CA THR A 381 7.47 -12.06 12.16
C THR A 381 6.48 -11.57 13.21
N LEU A 382 5.31 -11.07 12.80
CA LEU A 382 4.28 -10.56 13.71
C LEU A 382 3.81 -11.61 14.74
N ALA A 383 3.93 -12.90 14.42
CA ALA A 383 3.62 -14.01 15.31
C ALA A 383 4.86 -14.58 16.05
N LYS A 384 6.08 -14.17 15.71
CA LYS A 384 7.34 -14.70 16.30
C LYS A 384 7.86 -13.82 17.45
N VAL A 385 6.97 -13.44 18.36
CA VAL A 385 7.29 -12.67 19.56
C VAL A 385 6.88 -13.45 20.82
N PRO A 386 7.57 -13.27 21.97
CA PRO A 386 7.17 -13.86 23.23
C PRO A 386 5.72 -13.51 23.60
N PHE A 387 4.97 -14.48 24.13
CA PHE A 387 3.58 -14.31 24.51
C PHE A 387 3.21 -15.18 25.71
N ASP A 388 2.85 -14.53 26.81
CA ASP A 388 2.32 -15.17 28.01
C ASP A 388 0.79 -15.17 27.97
N LEU A 389 0.21 -16.30 27.57
CA LEU A 389 -1.23 -16.43 27.44
C LEU A 389 -1.96 -16.20 28.77
N ALA A 390 -1.44 -16.71 29.89
CA ALA A 390 -2.11 -16.63 31.19
C ALA A 390 -2.18 -15.18 31.66
N HIS A 391 -1.09 -14.43 31.53
CA HIS A 391 -1.06 -13.00 31.81
C HIS A 391 -2.08 -12.23 30.97
N TRP A 392 -2.09 -12.44 29.64
CA TRP A 392 -2.98 -11.70 28.75
C TRP A 392 -4.45 -12.11 28.86
N GLN A 393 -4.75 -13.33 29.30
CA GLN A 393 -6.11 -13.74 29.67
C GLN A 393 -6.61 -12.99 30.91
N GLN A 394 -5.75 -12.76 31.90
CA GLN A 394 -6.10 -11.94 33.06
C GLN A 394 -6.36 -10.48 32.66
N VAL A 395 -5.45 -9.88 31.88
CA VAL A 395 -5.63 -8.51 31.36
C VAL A 395 -6.92 -8.40 30.52
N ALA A 396 -7.24 -9.43 29.72
CA ALA A 396 -8.48 -9.48 28.95
C ALA A 396 -9.72 -9.52 29.84
N ALA A 397 -9.73 -10.30 30.91
CA ALA A 397 -10.85 -10.38 31.84
C ALA A 397 -11.08 -9.04 32.58
N GLU A 398 -10.01 -8.32 32.90
CA GLU A 398 -10.09 -7.00 33.55
C GLU A 398 -10.53 -5.89 32.56
N ARG A 399 -9.97 -5.87 31.35
CA ARG A 399 -10.21 -4.81 30.36
C ARG A 399 -11.51 -5.00 29.58
N TYR A 400 -11.90 -6.25 29.33
CA TYR A 400 -13.08 -6.63 28.54
C TYR A 400 -13.92 -7.68 29.29
N PRO A 401 -14.48 -7.34 30.48
CA PRO A 401 -15.23 -8.30 31.31
C PRO A 401 -16.47 -8.86 30.60
N ASN A 402 -17.03 -8.12 29.65
CA ASN A 402 -18.19 -8.51 28.84
C ASN A 402 -17.79 -8.95 27.41
N GLY A 403 -16.51 -9.23 27.19
CA GLY A 403 -15.95 -9.53 25.87
C GLY A 403 -15.62 -8.28 25.05
N LEU A 404 -15.06 -8.50 23.85
CA LEU A 404 -14.72 -7.43 22.92
C LEU A 404 -15.96 -6.67 22.45
N PRO A 405 -15.87 -5.35 22.22
CA PRO A 405 -16.99 -4.58 21.71
C PRO A 405 -17.45 -5.12 20.35
N GLN A 406 -18.75 -5.13 20.11
CA GLN A 406 -19.32 -5.50 18.81
C GLN A 406 -19.04 -4.41 17.75
N PRO A 407 -19.03 -4.74 16.44
CA PRO A 407 -18.70 -3.79 15.38
C PRO A 407 -19.59 -2.54 15.40
N TYR A 408 -18.94 -1.38 15.51
CA TYR A 408 -19.60 -0.07 15.63
C TYR A 408 -18.65 1.03 15.14
N SER A 409 -19.19 2.08 14.52
CA SER A 409 -18.41 3.27 14.17
C SER A 409 -19.31 4.50 14.05
N ASP A 410 -18.81 5.63 14.57
CA ASP A 410 -19.35 6.99 14.37
C ASP A 410 -18.62 7.73 13.22
N ASP A 411 -17.69 7.05 12.54
CA ASP A 411 -16.90 7.60 11.45
C ASP A 411 -17.59 7.37 10.10
N PRO A 412 -18.10 8.42 9.42
CA PRO A 412 -18.82 8.28 8.15
C PRO A 412 -17.97 7.75 6.99
N THR A 413 -16.66 7.57 7.16
CA THR A 413 -15.80 6.95 6.15
C THR A 413 -15.80 5.42 6.26
N GLN A 414 -16.32 4.84 7.35
CA GLN A 414 -16.30 3.40 7.57
C GLN A 414 -17.59 2.72 7.11
N TRP A 415 -17.49 1.49 6.60
CA TRP A 415 -18.66 0.68 6.24
C TRP A 415 -19.52 0.27 7.44
N LEU A 416 -18.95 0.35 8.65
CA LEU A 416 -19.65 0.10 9.92
C LEU A 416 -20.53 1.28 10.37
N PHE A 417 -20.44 2.44 9.71
CA PHE A 417 -21.15 3.63 10.12
C PHE A 417 -22.65 3.49 9.91
N HIS A 418 -23.39 3.68 11.00
CA HIS A 418 -24.84 3.55 11.07
C HIS A 418 -25.61 4.66 10.33
N GLY A 419 -24.93 5.70 9.84
CA GLY A 419 -25.49 6.75 9.00
C GLY A 419 -26.09 7.95 9.74
N HIS A 420 -26.30 7.92 11.05
CA HIS A 420 -27.07 8.93 11.78
C HIS A 420 -26.23 10.18 12.08
N PRO A 421 -26.72 11.43 11.88
CA PRO A 421 -25.90 12.63 12.10
C PRO A 421 -25.46 12.85 13.55
N GLN A 422 -26.33 12.57 14.52
CA GLN A 422 -26.14 13.03 15.91
C GLN A 422 -24.89 12.48 16.62
N PRO A 423 -24.59 11.17 16.60
CA PRO A 423 -23.36 10.66 17.21
C PRO A 423 -22.13 10.72 16.27
N ALA A 424 -22.31 11.14 15.02
CA ALA A 424 -21.24 11.09 14.02
C ALA A 424 -20.07 12.00 14.37
N THR A 425 -18.86 11.60 13.95
CA THR A 425 -17.65 12.44 14.05
C THR A 425 -17.72 13.71 13.19
N ASP A 426 -18.54 13.72 12.14
CA ASP A 426 -18.80 14.89 11.28
C ASP A 426 -20.31 15.07 10.98
N PRO A 427 -21.13 15.54 11.95
CA PRO A 427 -22.60 15.56 11.83
C PRO A 427 -23.12 16.36 10.63
N LEU A 428 -22.52 17.51 10.32
CA LEU A 428 -22.95 18.35 9.21
C LEU A 428 -22.71 17.67 7.85
N GLN A 429 -21.61 16.94 7.69
CA GLN A 429 -21.31 16.18 6.48
C GLN A 429 -22.34 15.07 6.26
N VAL A 430 -22.68 14.37 7.35
CA VAL A 430 -23.68 13.28 7.34
C VAL A 430 -25.08 13.82 7.03
N ALA A 431 -25.45 14.95 7.64
CA ALA A 431 -26.73 15.60 7.40
C ALA A 431 -26.89 16.04 5.92
N VAL A 432 -25.85 16.61 5.30
CA VAL A 432 -25.87 16.97 3.87
C VAL A 432 -25.98 15.73 2.99
N ALA A 433 -25.22 14.67 3.28
CA ALA A 433 -25.31 13.40 2.54
C ALA A 433 -26.73 12.81 2.56
N ARG A 434 -27.36 12.79 3.73
CA ARG A 434 -28.76 12.37 3.87
C ARG A 434 -29.72 13.28 3.12
N LEU A 435 -29.51 14.59 3.21
CA LEU A 435 -30.34 15.57 2.52
C LEU A 435 -30.36 15.31 1.01
N VAL A 436 -29.22 15.00 0.39
CA VAL A 436 -29.12 14.64 -1.03
C VAL A 436 -29.43 13.15 -1.33
N GLY A 437 -29.94 12.41 -0.36
CA GLY A 437 -30.41 11.03 -0.52
C GLY A 437 -29.35 9.95 -0.55
N TYR A 438 -28.14 10.22 -0.04
CA TYR A 438 -27.17 9.17 0.24
C TYR A 438 -27.51 8.44 1.56
N ARG A 439 -27.42 7.11 1.54
CA ARG A 439 -27.59 6.25 2.73
C ARG A 439 -26.36 5.39 2.91
N TRP A 440 -25.91 5.24 4.13
CA TRP A 440 -24.71 4.46 4.40
C TRP A 440 -24.96 2.96 4.22
N PRO A 441 -23.93 2.21 3.83
CA PRO A 441 -24.06 0.79 3.56
C PRO A 441 -24.64 -0.07 4.68
N ALA A 442 -24.28 0.22 5.93
CA ALA A 442 -24.86 -0.43 7.10
C ALA A 442 -26.40 -0.39 7.09
N GLU A 443 -27.01 0.70 6.62
CA GLU A 443 -28.47 0.88 6.54
C GLU A 443 -29.12 0.07 5.42
N GLN A 444 -28.39 -0.24 4.35
CA GLN A 444 -28.98 -0.92 3.18
C GLN A 444 -28.89 -2.46 3.32
N GLN A 445 -27.95 -2.96 4.12
CA GLN A 445 -27.82 -4.39 4.41
C GLN A 445 -28.80 -4.91 5.47
N THR A 446 -29.50 -4.03 6.20
CA THR A 446 -30.46 -4.38 7.26
C THR A 446 -31.88 -4.66 6.78
N THR A 447 -32.12 -4.75 5.47
CA THR A 447 -33.45 -5.13 4.98
C THR A 447 -33.71 -6.61 5.34
N PRO A 448 -34.73 -6.94 6.15
CA PRO A 448 -34.93 -8.30 6.62
C PRO A 448 -35.42 -9.18 5.47
N THR A 449 -34.53 -9.96 4.87
CA THR A 449 -34.94 -11.24 4.30
C THR A 449 -35.31 -12.14 5.48
N ALA A 450 -36.60 -12.44 5.61
CA ALA A 450 -37.14 -13.33 6.64
C ALA A 450 -36.29 -14.61 6.78
N PRO A 451 -36.11 -15.13 8.01
CA PRO A 451 -35.37 -16.37 8.20
C PRO A 451 -36.14 -17.52 7.54
N ASN A 452 -35.49 -18.19 6.59
CA ASN A 452 -35.91 -19.53 6.16
C ASN A 452 -35.73 -20.49 7.33
N THR A 453 -36.76 -20.64 8.16
CA THR A 453 -36.95 -21.82 8.99
C THR A 453 -37.25 -23.01 8.08
N SER A 454 -36.22 -23.78 7.73
CA SER A 454 -36.28 -25.24 7.54
C SER A 454 -34.96 -25.75 6.98
N ALA A 455 -34.15 -26.38 7.84
CA ALA A 455 -33.43 -27.60 7.54
C ALA A 455 -32.70 -28.04 8.82
N ASN A 456 -33.33 -29.00 9.52
CA ASN A 456 -32.58 -29.98 10.28
C ASN A 456 -31.58 -30.62 9.31
N ASP A 457 -30.31 -30.71 9.69
CA ASP A 457 -29.49 -31.85 9.26
C ASP A 457 -28.50 -32.22 10.35
N GLU A 458 -28.60 -33.50 10.69
CA GLU A 458 -27.96 -34.18 11.80
C GLU A 458 -26.45 -34.24 11.66
N PHE A 459 -25.76 -33.89 12.73
CA PHE A 459 -24.36 -34.25 12.95
C PHE A 459 -24.25 -35.79 13.05
N GLN A 460 -23.90 -36.46 11.94
CA GLN A 460 -23.32 -37.80 12.01
C GLN A 460 -21.80 -37.72 12.00
N ALA A 461 -21.25 -37.87 13.21
CA ALA A 461 -19.86 -38.24 13.42
C ALA A 461 -19.58 -39.59 12.72
N LYS A 462 -18.63 -39.59 11.78
CA LYS A 462 -17.94 -40.80 11.36
C LYS A 462 -16.44 -40.65 11.56
N SER A 463 -16.00 -41.34 12.59
CA SER A 463 -14.62 -41.70 12.90
C SER A 463 -13.94 -42.38 11.71
N ALA A 464 -12.73 -41.94 11.37
CA ALA A 464 -11.74 -42.78 10.71
C ALA A 464 -10.35 -42.38 11.23
N SER A 465 -9.68 -43.37 11.79
CA SER A 465 -8.37 -43.33 12.41
C SER A 465 -7.26 -43.64 11.39
N SER A 466 -6.03 -43.23 11.78
CA SER A 466 -4.70 -43.70 11.34
C SER A 466 -4.00 -42.89 10.24
N PRO A 467 -2.64 -42.89 10.18
CA PRO A 467 -1.70 -42.51 11.25
C PRO A 467 -0.71 -41.41 10.79
N LEU A 468 0.06 -40.90 11.75
CA LEU A 468 1.17 -39.97 11.58
C LEU A 468 2.18 -40.41 10.50
N GLU A 469 2.45 -39.52 9.54
CA GLU A 469 3.71 -39.49 8.81
C GLU A 469 4.40 -38.12 8.96
N THR A 470 5.71 -38.20 8.99
CA THR A 470 6.64 -37.24 9.57
C THR A 470 7.12 -36.19 8.57
N CYS A 471 7.50 -35.04 9.15
CA CYS A 471 8.19 -33.88 8.60
C CYS A 471 8.98 -34.09 7.29
N ALA A 472 8.63 -33.30 6.26
CA ALA A 472 9.56 -32.83 5.24
C ALA A 472 9.24 -31.39 4.84
N SER A 473 10.05 -30.47 5.34
CA SER A 473 10.12 -29.06 4.94
C SER A 473 10.60 -28.97 3.50
N SER A 474 9.70 -28.61 2.58
CA SER A 474 10.06 -28.12 1.25
C SER A 474 9.07 -27.06 0.78
N TYR A 475 9.60 -26.04 0.13
CA TYR A 475 8.88 -24.89 -0.41
C TYR A 475 7.77 -25.35 -1.36
N GLN A 476 6.52 -25.35 -0.90
CA GLN A 476 5.36 -25.43 -1.78
C GLN A 476 4.97 -24.02 -2.21
N ILE A 477 5.03 -23.80 -3.51
CA ILE A 477 4.32 -22.75 -4.22
C ILE A 477 2.84 -22.90 -3.88
N ASP A 478 2.21 -21.83 -3.38
CA ASP A 478 0.79 -21.75 -3.06
C ASP A 478 -0.09 -21.91 -4.33
N ASN A 479 -0.13 -23.11 -4.91
CA ASN A 479 -1.07 -23.53 -5.93
C ASN A 479 -1.97 -24.63 -5.35
N ILE A 480 -2.67 -24.32 -4.27
CA ILE A 480 -3.90 -25.02 -3.91
C ILE A 480 -5.02 -24.14 -4.45
N ASP A 481 -5.81 -24.68 -5.38
CA ASP A 481 -6.96 -23.96 -5.93
C ASP A 481 -7.80 -23.38 -4.78
N PRO A 482 -8.16 -22.08 -4.84
CA PRO A 482 -9.05 -21.50 -3.85
C PRO A 482 -10.36 -22.31 -3.83
N PRO A 483 -10.97 -22.54 -2.65
CA PRO A 483 -12.29 -23.14 -2.60
C PRO A 483 -13.27 -22.33 -3.45
N ALA A 484 -14.24 -23.01 -4.07
CA ALA A 484 -15.33 -22.39 -4.82
C ALA A 484 -15.92 -21.19 -4.05
N PRO A 485 -16.31 -20.10 -4.73
CA PRO A 485 -16.75 -18.86 -4.07
C PRO A 485 -17.85 -19.19 -3.07
N ALA A 486 -17.57 -18.95 -1.79
CA ALA A 486 -18.56 -19.10 -0.74
C ALA A 486 -19.76 -18.18 -1.03
N PRO A 487 -21.00 -18.58 -0.72
CA PRO A 487 -22.18 -17.74 -0.96
C PRO A 487 -22.09 -16.48 -0.08
N GLU A 488 -21.77 -15.36 -0.69
CA GLU A 488 -21.18 -14.20 0.00
C GLU A 488 -22.20 -13.09 0.29
N LYS A 489 -23.23 -13.44 1.07
CA LYS A 489 -24.07 -12.46 1.77
C LYS A 489 -24.16 -12.82 3.25
N ALA A 490 -23.01 -12.86 3.93
CA ALA A 490 -23.02 -12.66 5.36
C ALA A 490 -23.30 -11.18 5.60
N ALA A 491 -24.48 -10.84 6.14
CA ALA A 491 -24.80 -9.48 6.55
C ALA A 491 -23.71 -9.00 7.54
N MET A 492 -23.28 -7.73 7.42
CA MET A 492 -22.33 -7.17 8.38
C MET A 492 -22.96 -7.20 9.77
N ALA A 493 -22.41 -8.03 10.68
CA ALA A 493 -22.88 -8.11 12.05
C ALA A 493 -22.47 -6.83 12.80
N LEU A 494 -23.40 -5.88 12.92
CA LEU A 494 -23.23 -4.66 13.72
C LEU A 494 -23.62 -4.89 15.18
N SER A 495 -23.22 -3.98 16.05
CA SER A 495 -23.69 -3.93 17.44
C SER A 495 -25.17 -3.56 17.52
N ASP A 496 -25.84 -3.94 18.61
CA ASP A 496 -27.23 -3.54 18.90
C ASP A 496 -27.40 -2.01 18.89
N ALA A 497 -26.39 -1.28 19.38
CA ALA A 497 -26.35 0.17 19.33
C ALA A 497 -26.32 0.69 17.88
N GLY A 498 -25.52 0.06 17.01
CA GLY A 498 -25.49 0.38 15.58
C GLY A 498 -26.85 0.17 14.91
N TYR A 499 -27.51 -0.96 15.18
CA TYR A 499 -28.86 -1.21 14.66
C TYR A 499 -29.91 -0.25 15.21
N ALA A 500 -29.82 0.13 16.49
CA ALA A 500 -30.71 1.13 17.09
C ALA A 500 -30.57 2.50 16.39
N TRP A 501 -29.35 2.90 16.03
CA TRP A 501 -29.13 4.12 15.23
C TRP A 501 -29.68 4.03 13.82
N ILE A 502 -29.50 2.89 13.14
CA ILE A 502 -30.08 2.66 11.81
C ILE A 502 -31.61 2.77 11.87
N ALA A 503 -32.25 2.20 12.88
CA ALA A 503 -33.70 2.27 13.04
C ALA A 503 -34.18 3.74 13.16
N ARG A 504 -33.46 4.58 13.91
CA ARG A 504 -33.76 6.03 14.05
C ARG A 504 -33.63 6.80 12.73
N CYS A 505 -32.79 6.34 11.80
CA CYS A 505 -32.59 6.99 10.50
C CYS A 505 -33.86 6.97 9.62
N THR A 506 -34.79 6.04 9.88
CA THR A 506 -36.06 5.95 9.14
C THR A 506 -36.84 7.26 9.18
N ALA A 507 -36.92 7.90 10.35
CA ALA A 507 -37.63 9.16 10.55
C ALA A 507 -37.01 10.33 9.77
N LEU A 508 -35.73 10.24 9.40
CA LEU A 508 -35.04 11.29 8.62
C LEU A 508 -35.31 11.19 7.12
N SER A 509 -35.98 10.13 6.66
CA SER A 509 -36.30 9.92 5.25
C SER A 509 -37.22 11.01 4.69
N GLU A 510 -38.06 11.64 5.52
CA GLU A 510 -38.97 12.72 5.10
C GLU A 510 -38.24 14.00 4.65
N HIS A 511 -37.01 14.19 5.12
CA HIS A 511 -36.17 15.32 4.72
C HIS A 511 -35.31 15.02 3.49
N THR A 512 -35.26 13.76 3.06
CA THR A 512 -34.39 13.31 1.98
C THR A 512 -34.93 13.80 0.64
N ASP A 513 -34.03 14.36 -0.17
CA ASP A 513 -34.33 14.72 -1.54
C ASP A 513 -34.56 13.49 -2.43
N ASP A 514 -35.54 13.57 -3.33
CA ASP A 514 -35.96 12.46 -4.16
C ASP A 514 -34.99 12.21 -5.33
N ASP A 515 -34.32 13.26 -5.80
CA ASP A 515 -33.44 13.22 -6.96
C ASP A 515 -31.95 13.39 -6.66
N GLY A 516 -31.65 13.89 -5.47
CA GLY A 516 -30.30 14.12 -5.00
C GLY A 516 -29.68 15.42 -5.51
N ILE A 517 -30.49 16.40 -5.91
CA ILE A 517 -30.10 17.75 -6.34
C ILE A 517 -30.71 18.75 -5.37
N VAL A 518 -29.87 19.33 -4.51
CA VAL A 518 -30.31 20.33 -3.53
C VAL A 518 -29.68 21.66 -3.88
N CYS A 519 -30.49 22.61 -4.34
CA CYS A 519 -30.03 23.95 -4.68
C CYS A 519 -29.78 24.79 -3.41
N LEU A 520 -28.65 25.48 -3.37
CA LEU A 520 -28.35 26.46 -2.31
C LEU A 520 -29.35 27.63 -2.34
N PRO A 521 -29.55 28.32 -3.49
CA PRO A 521 -30.63 29.30 -3.59
C PRO A 521 -32.01 28.60 -3.68
N PRO A 522 -33.09 29.31 -3.31
CA PRO A 522 -34.44 28.81 -3.51
C PRO A 522 -34.77 28.79 -5.01
N VAL A 523 -35.10 27.61 -5.53
CA VAL A 523 -35.40 27.37 -6.95
C VAL A 523 -36.55 26.37 -7.04
N ARG A 524 -37.42 26.47 -8.05
CA ARG A 524 -38.61 25.60 -8.22
C ARG A 524 -39.58 25.57 -7.03
N GLY A 525 -39.63 26.63 -6.23
CA GLY A 525 -40.46 26.69 -5.02
C GLY A 525 -39.91 25.87 -3.85
N GLU A 526 -38.73 25.27 -3.98
CA GLU A 526 -38.04 24.63 -2.87
C GLU A 526 -37.39 25.67 -1.95
N LYS A 527 -37.36 25.36 -0.66
CA LYS A 527 -36.62 26.14 0.33
C LYS A 527 -35.11 26.05 0.06
N PRO A 528 -34.32 27.08 0.41
CA PRO A 528 -32.87 27.04 0.25
C PRO A 528 -32.25 25.89 1.05
N ALA A 529 -31.13 25.34 0.57
CA ALA A 529 -30.45 24.19 1.16
C ALA A 529 -30.19 24.34 2.67
N SER A 530 -29.86 25.55 3.14
CA SER A 530 -29.57 25.81 4.56
C SER A 530 -30.78 25.58 5.47
N GLU A 531 -32.00 25.92 5.01
CA GLU A 531 -33.24 25.72 5.78
C GLU A 531 -33.66 24.24 5.79
N ARG A 532 -33.53 23.57 4.64
CA ARG A 532 -33.78 22.13 4.53
C ARG A 532 -32.82 21.34 5.43
N LEU A 533 -31.53 21.70 5.41
CA LEU A 533 -30.50 21.11 6.25
C LEU A 533 -30.76 21.35 7.75
N LEU A 534 -31.15 22.58 8.13
CA LEU A 534 -31.48 22.88 9.52
C LEU A 534 -32.65 22.02 10.02
N SER A 535 -33.68 21.86 9.18
CA SER A 535 -34.86 21.04 9.50
C SER A 535 -34.46 19.57 9.71
N LEU A 536 -33.59 19.03 8.87
CA LEU A 536 -33.05 17.67 9.02
C LEU A 536 -32.21 17.52 10.31
N LEU A 537 -31.37 18.51 10.62
CA LEU A 537 -30.55 18.51 11.84
C LEU A 537 -31.43 18.54 13.11
N ILE A 538 -32.47 19.37 13.13
CA ILE A 538 -33.44 19.39 14.24
C ILE A 538 -34.05 18.00 14.41
N ALA A 539 -34.62 17.44 13.32
CA ALA A 539 -35.22 16.12 13.36
C ALA A 539 -34.22 15.04 13.83
N ALA A 540 -32.97 15.08 13.38
CA ALA A 540 -31.92 14.14 13.79
C ALA A 540 -31.59 14.17 15.28
N TRP A 541 -31.74 15.31 15.96
CA TRP A 541 -31.60 15.33 17.42
C TRP A 541 -32.88 14.81 18.09
N GLU A 542 -34.04 15.24 17.61
CA GLU A 542 -35.34 14.85 18.16
C GLU A 542 -35.66 13.34 18.06
N THR A 543 -35.02 12.60 17.13
CA THR A 543 -35.10 11.11 17.10
C THR A 543 -34.41 10.43 18.28
N THR A 544 -33.56 11.14 19.02
CA THR A 544 -32.79 10.58 20.14
C THR A 544 -33.50 10.76 21.46
N GLU A 545 -33.88 11.99 21.75
CA GLU A 545 -34.66 12.40 22.90
C GLU A 545 -35.46 13.66 22.50
N PRO A 546 -36.78 13.70 22.73
CA PRO A 546 -37.57 14.90 22.47
C PRO A 546 -37.06 16.11 23.24
N GLY A 547 -36.88 17.25 22.55
CA GLY A 547 -36.31 18.48 23.10
C GLY A 547 -34.78 18.48 23.21
N SER A 548 -34.10 17.49 22.64
CA SER A 548 -32.62 17.46 22.65
C SER A 548 -32.00 18.49 21.71
N TRP A 549 -32.73 19.01 20.72
CA TRP A 549 -32.26 20.14 19.92
C TRP A 549 -32.32 21.45 20.71
N LYS A 550 -31.16 22.08 20.93
CA LYS A 550 -31.03 23.37 21.61
C LYS A 550 -30.49 24.44 20.67
N THR A 551 -30.81 25.71 20.91
CA THR A 551 -30.35 26.85 20.08
C THR A 551 -28.83 26.87 19.88
N GLY A 552 -28.04 26.57 20.93
CA GLY A 552 -26.57 26.52 20.84
C GLY A 552 -25.99 25.27 20.16
N THR A 553 -26.82 24.28 19.80
CA THR A 553 -26.36 23.06 19.12
C THR A 553 -25.80 23.39 17.75
N LEU A 554 -26.51 24.24 16.99
CA LEU A 554 -26.05 24.65 15.68
C LEU A 554 -24.73 25.42 15.74
N ASP A 555 -24.60 26.34 16.70
CA ASP A 555 -23.37 27.11 16.92
C ASP A 555 -22.20 26.18 17.24
N LYS A 556 -22.42 25.15 18.05
CA LYS A 556 -21.41 24.13 18.36
C LYS A 556 -21.03 23.32 17.11
N LEU A 557 -22.00 22.85 16.33
CA LEU A 557 -21.73 22.10 15.09
C LEU A 557 -20.92 22.93 14.09
N LEU A 558 -21.23 24.21 13.96
CA LEU A 558 -20.50 25.13 13.09
C LEU A 558 -19.09 25.45 13.64
N LEU A 559 -18.94 25.59 14.95
CA LEU A 559 -17.64 25.73 15.61
C LEU A 559 -16.75 24.51 15.35
N ASP A 560 -17.28 23.30 15.57
CA ASP A 560 -16.57 22.03 15.36
C ASP A 560 -16.19 21.84 13.88
N ALA A 561 -17.01 22.33 12.96
CA ALA A 561 -16.70 22.40 11.53
C ALA A 561 -15.78 23.58 11.13
N GLY A 562 -15.21 24.32 12.08
CA GLY A 562 -14.29 25.44 11.82
C GLY A 562 -14.94 26.67 11.19
N CYS A 563 -16.26 26.84 11.35
CA CYS A 563 -17.08 27.90 10.78
C CYS A 563 -17.81 28.71 11.89
N ALA A 564 -17.14 28.95 13.02
CA ALA A 564 -17.71 29.61 14.19
C ALA A 564 -18.28 31.00 13.86
N GLY A 565 -19.47 31.31 14.39
CA GLY A 565 -20.14 32.61 14.23
C GLY A 565 -20.62 32.91 12.81
N LYS A 566 -20.68 31.90 11.93
CA LYS A 566 -21.26 32.00 10.58
C LYS A 566 -22.61 31.29 10.51
N SER A 567 -23.31 31.41 9.39
CA SER A 567 -24.55 30.69 9.14
C SER A 567 -24.30 29.36 8.41
N LEU A 568 -25.29 28.46 8.44
CA LEU A 568 -25.29 27.23 7.63
C LEU A 568 -25.10 27.52 6.14
N ASP A 569 -25.74 28.59 5.64
CA ASP A 569 -25.59 29.02 4.25
C ASP A 569 -24.12 29.33 3.92
N VAL A 570 -23.43 30.10 4.77
CA VAL A 570 -22.01 30.42 4.59
C VAL A 570 -21.14 29.17 4.68
N TRP A 571 -21.49 28.20 5.53
CA TRP A 571 -20.75 26.94 5.57
C TRP A 571 -20.94 26.10 4.28
N LEU A 572 -22.18 25.93 3.80
CA LEU A 572 -22.54 25.14 2.61
C LEU A 572 -21.86 25.66 1.33
N ARG A 573 -22.22 26.88 0.94
CA ARG A 573 -21.30 27.99 0.99
C ARG A 573 -19.85 27.76 0.64
N ASP A 574 -19.03 28.24 1.57
CA ASP A 574 -17.61 28.48 1.50
C ASP A 574 -16.75 27.27 1.90
N HIS A 575 -17.26 26.37 2.74
CA HIS A 575 -16.45 25.39 3.46
C HIS A 575 -16.82 23.93 3.16
N PHE A 576 -18.10 23.62 2.94
CA PHE A 576 -18.61 22.25 2.85
C PHE A 576 -17.83 21.40 1.84
N PHE A 577 -17.68 21.84 0.59
CA PHE A 577 -17.13 20.99 -0.46
C PHE A 577 -15.64 20.68 -0.26
N GLU A 578 -14.86 21.64 0.24
CA GLU A 578 -13.44 21.43 0.59
C GLU A 578 -13.32 20.43 1.75
N GLN A 579 -14.14 20.60 2.79
CA GLN A 579 -14.18 19.70 3.94
C GLN A 579 -14.65 18.30 3.54
N HIS A 580 -15.67 18.21 2.69
CA HIS A 580 -16.20 16.95 2.17
C HIS A 580 -15.12 16.22 1.36
N ALA A 581 -14.46 16.92 0.43
CA ALA A 581 -13.35 16.36 -0.31
C ALA A 581 -12.22 15.88 0.60
N LYS A 582 -11.84 16.63 1.63
CA LYS A 582 -10.79 16.21 2.58
C LYS A 582 -11.22 15.00 3.41
N ARG A 583 -12.44 15.01 3.96
CA ARG A 583 -12.98 13.94 4.81
C ARG A 583 -13.03 12.62 4.07
N PHE A 584 -13.49 12.66 2.83
CA PHE A 584 -13.63 11.50 1.97
C PHE A 584 -12.41 11.30 1.07
N GLN A 585 -11.20 11.55 1.59
CA GLN A 585 -9.90 11.22 0.97
C GLN A 585 -9.73 11.68 -0.49
N HIS A 586 -10.26 12.85 -0.83
CA HIS A 586 -10.35 13.41 -2.17
C HIS A 586 -11.06 12.46 -3.17
N ARG A 587 -12.10 11.79 -2.69
CA ARG A 587 -13.12 11.05 -3.46
C ARG A 587 -14.51 11.52 -3.00
N PRO A 588 -14.85 12.81 -3.20
CA PRO A 588 -16.13 13.36 -2.76
C PRO A 588 -17.28 12.75 -3.58
N PHE A 589 -18.33 12.31 -2.91
CA PHE A 589 -19.53 11.77 -3.55
C PHE A 589 -20.72 12.74 -3.54
N ILE A 590 -20.56 13.90 -2.90
CA ILE A 590 -21.47 15.03 -3.01
C ILE A 590 -20.74 16.16 -3.72
N TRP A 591 -21.20 16.51 -4.91
CA TRP A 591 -20.55 17.48 -5.78
C TRP A 591 -21.22 18.83 -5.64
N HIS A 592 -20.42 19.86 -5.37
CA HIS A 592 -20.89 21.24 -5.32
C HIS A 592 -20.69 21.87 -6.69
N VAL A 593 -21.74 21.82 -7.53
CA VAL A 593 -21.79 22.46 -8.85
C VAL A 593 -22.20 23.90 -8.68
N TRP A 594 -21.51 24.84 -9.33
CA TRP A 594 -21.79 26.27 -9.19
C TRP A 594 -21.43 27.08 -10.44
N ASP A 595 -21.96 28.29 -10.53
CA ASP A 595 -21.74 29.20 -11.67
C ASP A 595 -20.52 30.12 -11.51
N GLY A 596 -19.83 30.06 -10.37
CA GLY A 596 -18.65 30.87 -10.05
C GLY A 596 -18.94 32.13 -9.24
N LEU A 597 -20.20 32.46 -8.97
CA LEU A 597 -20.58 33.62 -8.15
C LEU A 597 -20.97 33.19 -6.73
N LYS A 598 -20.69 34.06 -5.75
CA LYS A 598 -21.03 33.79 -4.33
C LYS A 598 -22.52 33.90 -4.05
N ASP A 599 -23.25 34.69 -4.81
CA ASP A 599 -24.70 34.91 -4.76
C ASP A 599 -25.41 34.34 -6.01
N GLY A 600 -24.71 33.50 -6.78
CA GLY A 600 -25.21 32.87 -7.98
C GLY A 600 -25.91 31.53 -7.74
N PHE A 601 -26.03 30.76 -8.82
CA PHE A 601 -26.52 29.39 -8.77
C PHE A 601 -25.47 28.45 -8.18
N ALA A 602 -25.90 27.63 -7.24
CA ALA A 602 -25.12 26.51 -6.73
C ALA A 602 -26.04 25.36 -6.31
N ALA A 603 -25.60 24.13 -6.54
CA ALA A 603 -26.32 22.92 -6.17
C ALA A 603 -25.37 21.86 -5.60
N LEU A 604 -25.85 21.14 -4.60
CA LEU A 604 -25.23 19.93 -4.07
C LEU A 604 -25.86 18.74 -4.77
N VAL A 605 -25.03 17.91 -5.39
CA VAL A 605 -25.47 16.83 -6.26
C VAL A 605 -24.91 15.51 -5.75
N ASN A 606 -25.78 14.54 -5.50
CA ASN A 606 -25.38 13.19 -5.15
C ASN A 606 -24.86 12.46 -6.39
N TYR A 607 -23.55 12.20 -6.43
CA TYR A 607 -22.88 11.53 -7.54
C TYR A 607 -23.54 10.20 -7.93
N HIS A 608 -23.98 9.41 -6.95
CA HIS A 608 -24.58 8.09 -7.19
C HIS A 608 -25.95 8.16 -7.88
N ARG A 609 -26.61 9.31 -7.85
CA ARG A 609 -27.91 9.55 -8.50
C ARG A 609 -27.78 10.41 -9.76
N LEU A 610 -26.60 10.96 -10.05
CA LEU A 610 -26.38 11.82 -11.19
C LEU A 610 -26.19 10.99 -12.47
N ASP A 611 -27.27 10.41 -12.97
CA ASP A 611 -27.32 9.80 -14.30
C ASP A 611 -27.55 10.87 -15.41
N ALA A 612 -27.63 10.45 -16.66
CA ALA A 612 -27.91 11.34 -17.80
C ALA A 612 -29.18 12.18 -17.62
N LYS A 613 -30.24 11.57 -17.05
CA LYS A 613 -31.54 12.20 -16.85
C LYS A 613 -31.51 13.24 -15.73
N ASN A 614 -30.84 12.94 -14.62
CA ASN A 614 -30.69 13.89 -13.52
C ASN A 614 -29.71 15.01 -13.87
N LEU A 615 -28.70 14.76 -14.73
CA LEU A 615 -27.91 15.86 -15.30
C LEU A 615 -28.77 16.77 -16.20
N GLU A 616 -29.62 16.20 -17.06
CA GLU A 616 -30.58 16.96 -17.86
C GLU A 616 -31.50 17.82 -16.97
N ARG A 617 -32.00 17.23 -15.89
CA ARG A 617 -32.85 17.93 -14.91
C ARG A 617 -32.11 19.05 -14.20
N LEU A 618 -30.85 18.85 -13.79
CA LEU A 618 -30.02 19.91 -13.24
C LEU A 618 -29.89 21.10 -14.22
N ILE A 619 -29.65 20.82 -15.51
CA ILE A 619 -29.43 21.81 -16.56
C ILE A 619 -30.72 22.57 -16.90
N HIS A 620 -31.79 21.85 -17.23
CA HIS A 620 -32.98 22.44 -17.85
C HIS A 620 -34.09 22.77 -16.86
N THR A 621 -34.13 22.10 -15.71
CA THR A 621 -35.19 22.28 -14.71
C THR A 621 -34.73 23.20 -13.59
N TYR A 622 -33.63 22.87 -12.88
CA TYR A 622 -33.13 23.68 -11.77
C TYR A 622 -32.41 24.93 -12.25
N LEU A 623 -31.31 24.78 -12.99
CA LEU A 623 -30.57 25.92 -13.53
C LEU A 623 -31.44 26.71 -14.53
N GLY A 624 -32.29 26.04 -15.30
CA GLY A 624 -33.26 26.70 -16.18
C GLY A 624 -34.26 27.59 -15.44
N ASP A 625 -34.73 27.19 -14.25
CA ASP A 625 -35.61 28.04 -13.42
C ASP A 625 -34.86 29.23 -12.83
N TRP A 626 -33.64 29.01 -12.35
CA TRP A 626 -32.77 30.11 -11.92
C TRP A 626 -32.52 31.12 -13.04
N ILE A 627 -32.23 30.67 -14.26
CA ILE A 627 -32.04 31.53 -15.44
C ILE A 627 -33.28 32.39 -15.69
N ARG A 628 -34.48 31.79 -15.71
CA ARG A 628 -35.74 32.55 -15.88
C ARG A 628 -35.94 33.60 -14.79
N ASN A 629 -35.63 33.25 -13.54
CA ASN A 629 -35.70 34.20 -12.43
C ASN A 629 -34.73 35.37 -12.60
N GLN A 630 -33.50 35.11 -13.08
CA GLN A 630 -32.54 36.18 -13.37
C GLN A 630 -32.93 37.00 -14.60
N GLU A 631 -33.50 36.40 -15.65
CA GLU A 631 -34.06 37.13 -16.82
C GLU A 631 -35.16 38.10 -16.40
N ALA A 632 -36.10 37.66 -15.56
CA ALA A 632 -37.13 38.52 -14.98
C ALA A 632 -36.51 39.63 -14.12
N GLY A 633 -35.47 39.31 -13.33
CA GLY A 633 -34.71 40.29 -12.56
C GLY A 633 -34.03 41.35 -13.43
N VAL A 634 -33.45 40.97 -14.56
CA VAL A 634 -32.87 41.89 -15.54
C VAL A 634 -33.95 42.81 -16.12
N ALA A 635 -35.11 42.24 -16.50
CA ALA A 635 -36.24 43.02 -17.01
C ALA A 635 -36.77 44.03 -15.98
N ASN A 636 -36.71 43.70 -14.69
CA ASN A 636 -37.16 44.54 -13.58
C ASN A 636 -36.07 45.49 -13.04
N GLY A 637 -34.85 45.47 -13.60
CA GLY A 637 -33.75 46.33 -13.13
C GLY A 637 -33.16 45.93 -11.78
N THR A 638 -33.31 44.67 -11.35
CA THR A 638 -32.75 44.15 -10.10
C THR A 638 -31.21 44.18 -10.15
N ASP A 639 -30.59 44.76 -9.12
CA ASP A 639 -29.14 44.87 -9.03
C ASP A 639 -28.44 43.50 -9.06
N GLY A 640 -27.33 43.42 -9.80
CA GLY A 640 -26.56 42.19 -10.04
C GLY A 640 -27.21 41.12 -10.91
N ALA A 641 -28.48 41.26 -11.33
CA ALA A 641 -29.17 40.25 -12.14
C ALA A 641 -28.49 39.95 -13.50
N PRO A 642 -27.96 40.94 -14.25
CA PRO A 642 -27.25 40.66 -15.49
C PRO A 642 -26.00 39.80 -15.31
N LEU A 643 -25.26 40.01 -14.21
CA LEU A 643 -24.05 39.24 -13.89
C LEU A 643 -24.40 37.79 -13.55
N ARG A 644 -25.43 37.59 -12.70
CA ARG A 644 -25.93 36.25 -12.35
C ARG A 644 -26.50 35.50 -13.56
N LEU A 645 -27.22 36.19 -14.44
CA LEU A 645 -27.72 35.60 -15.68
C LEU A 645 -26.58 35.13 -16.58
N SER A 646 -25.57 35.98 -16.78
CA SER A 646 -24.40 35.63 -17.59
C SER A 646 -23.64 34.43 -17.03
N ALA A 647 -23.44 34.36 -15.71
CA ALA A 647 -22.76 33.24 -15.05
C ALA A 647 -23.58 31.94 -15.20
N ALA A 648 -24.89 32.01 -14.96
CA ALA A 648 -25.79 30.86 -15.10
C ALA A 648 -25.82 30.30 -16.53
N LEU A 649 -25.86 31.17 -17.56
CA LEU A 649 -25.79 30.76 -18.96
C LEU A 649 -24.44 30.11 -19.31
N ALA A 650 -23.33 30.63 -18.77
CA ALA A 650 -22.00 30.04 -18.96
C ALA A 650 -21.89 28.65 -18.31
N LEU A 651 -22.45 28.49 -17.10
CA LEU A 651 -22.54 27.19 -16.43
C LEU A 651 -23.37 26.20 -17.26
N LYS A 652 -24.55 26.62 -17.74
CA LYS A 652 -25.45 25.79 -18.56
C LYS A 652 -24.71 25.22 -19.78
N LYS A 653 -24.01 26.07 -20.53
CA LYS A 653 -23.22 25.66 -21.70
C LYS A 653 -22.14 24.61 -21.36
N LYS A 654 -21.46 24.76 -20.21
CA LYS A 654 -20.44 23.81 -19.78
C LYS A 654 -21.03 22.46 -19.37
N LEU A 655 -22.18 22.46 -18.68
CA LEU A 655 -22.87 21.24 -18.30
C LEU A 655 -23.44 20.50 -19.53
N GLU A 656 -23.99 21.22 -20.51
CA GLU A 656 -24.41 20.63 -21.80
C GLU A 656 -23.24 19.98 -22.55
N ALA A 657 -22.04 20.56 -22.48
CA ALA A 657 -20.83 19.96 -23.07
C ALA A 657 -20.35 18.68 -22.34
N ILE A 658 -20.61 18.56 -21.04
CA ILE A 658 -20.40 17.31 -20.29
C ILE A 658 -21.47 16.28 -20.68
N GLN A 659 -22.73 16.70 -20.77
CA GLN A 659 -23.85 15.83 -21.10
C GLN A 659 -23.66 15.19 -22.49
N LEU A 660 -23.28 15.98 -23.49
CA LEU A 660 -23.13 15.52 -24.86
C LEU A 660 -21.82 14.76 -25.12
N GLY A 661 -20.73 15.14 -24.46
CA GLY A 661 -19.40 14.60 -24.75
C GLY A 661 -18.79 15.17 -26.04
N GLU A 662 -17.64 14.61 -26.44
CA GLU A 662 -16.98 14.93 -27.71
C GLU A 662 -17.86 14.50 -28.90
N SER A 663 -18.10 15.41 -29.84
CA SER A 663 -18.94 15.18 -31.02
C SER A 663 -18.42 15.97 -32.21
N ASP A 664 -18.32 15.33 -33.38
CA ASP A 664 -17.99 15.90 -34.70
C ASP A 664 -17.19 17.21 -34.68
N GLY A 665 -15.92 17.12 -34.26
CA GLY A 665 -14.96 18.24 -34.29
C GLY A 665 -15.12 19.29 -33.18
N LYS A 666 -16.02 19.09 -32.21
CA LYS A 666 -16.18 19.92 -31.02
C LYS A 666 -15.58 19.23 -29.79
N VAL A 667 -14.75 19.97 -29.06
CA VAL A 667 -14.19 19.52 -27.78
C VAL A 667 -15.31 19.42 -26.74
N GLY A 668 -15.67 18.19 -26.36
CA GLY A 668 -16.56 17.89 -25.24
C GLY A 668 -15.79 17.38 -24.02
N TYR A 669 -16.52 16.91 -23.00
CA TYR A 669 -15.92 16.37 -21.77
C TYR A 669 -16.40 14.94 -21.50
N ASP A 670 -15.78 13.96 -22.13
CA ASP A 670 -16.09 12.54 -21.90
C ASP A 670 -15.43 11.98 -20.63
N ILE A 671 -16.08 10.95 -20.08
CA ILE A 671 -15.48 10.09 -19.07
C ILE A 671 -14.45 9.21 -19.77
N PHE A 672 -13.25 9.10 -19.18
CA PHE A 672 -12.20 8.23 -19.71
C PHE A 672 -11.70 7.28 -18.64
N VAL A 673 -11.77 5.99 -18.96
CA VAL A 673 -11.46 4.89 -18.05
C VAL A 673 -10.38 4.02 -18.66
N ARG A 674 -9.14 4.11 -18.18
CA ARG A 674 -8.00 3.49 -18.88
C ARG A 674 -8.04 1.96 -18.99
N TRP A 675 -8.84 1.28 -18.17
CA TRP A 675 -8.97 -0.18 -18.19
C TRP A 675 -10.12 -0.67 -19.07
N LYS A 676 -10.86 0.24 -19.72
CA LYS A 676 -11.88 -0.09 -20.70
C LYS A 676 -11.33 0.10 -22.13
N PRO A 677 -11.61 -0.82 -23.07
CA PRO A 677 -11.30 -0.61 -24.48
C PRO A 677 -12.09 0.58 -25.04
N LEU A 678 -11.70 1.11 -26.21
CA LEU A 678 -12.37 2.27 -26.83
C LEU A 678 -13.87 2.05 -27.05
N ALA A 679 -14.26 0.83 -27.41
CA ALA A 679 -15.67 0.48 -27.64
C ALA A 679 -16.53 0.50 -26.36
N GLU A 680 -15.91 0.46 -25.18
CA GLU A 680 -16.59 0.52 -23.88
C GLU A 680 -16.40 1.88 -23.19
N GLN A 681 -15.73 2.84 -23.83
CA GLN A 681 -15.62 4.19 -23.28
C GLN A 681 -17.00 4.87 -23.33
N PRO A 682 -17.44 5.51 -22.22
CA PRO A 682 -18.66 6.30 -22.23
C PRO A 682 -18.53 7.48 -23.20
N ILE A 683 -19.62 7.79 -23.90
CA ILE A 683 -19.75 9.03 -24.68
C ILE A 683 -20.67 9.97 -23.90
N GLY A 684 -20.21 11.20 -23.67
CA GLY A 684 -20.89 12.17 -22.83
C GLY A 684 -21.07 11.70 -21.39
N TRP A 685 -22.20 12.06 -20.79
CA TRP A 685 -22.49 11.73 -19.39
C TRP A 685 -23.27 10.42 -19.24
N THR A 686 -22.54 9.31 -19.25
CA THR A 686 -23.06 7.95 -18.97
C THR A 686 -22.13 7.23 -17.97
N PRO A 687 -22.06 7.69 -16.70
CA PRO A 687 -21.09 7.18 -15.75
C PRO A 687 -21.37 5.73 -15.35
N ASP A 688 -20.30 4.94 -15.25
CA ASP A 688 -20.32 3.65 -14.58
C ASP A 688 -19.75 3.84 -13.18
N LEU A 689 -20.60 3.69 -12.16
CA LEU A 689 -20.21 3.93 -10.77
C LEU A 689 -19.11 2.97 -10.29
N ASN A 690 -18.97 1.81 -10.93
CA ASN A 690 -17.92 0.83 -10.61
C ASN A 690 -16.50 1.33 -10.97
N ASP A 691 -16.38 2.34 -11.85
CA ASP A 691 -15.09 2.96 -12.15
C ASP A 691 -14.60 3.92 -11.04
N GLY A 692 -15.46 4.18 -10.05
CA GLY A 692 -15.19 5.02 -8.89
C GLY A 692 -15.33 6.52 -9.17
N VAL A 693 -15.41 7.29 -8.09
CA VAL A 693 -15.57 8.77 -8.14
C VAL A 693 -14.44 9.39 -8.93
N ARG A 694 -13.24 8.84 -8.82
CA ARG A 694 -12.08 9.36 -9.53
C ARG A 694 -12.37 9.42 -11.03
N MET A 695 -12.63 8.31 -11.73
CA MET A 695 -12.82 8.37 -13.18
C MET A 695 -13.98 9.30 -13.57
N ASN A 696 -15.08 9.23 -12.82
CA ASN A 696 -16.32 9.93 -13.17
C ASN A 696 -16.35 11.43 -12.85
N ILE A 697 -15.56 11.93 -11.88
CA ILE A 697 -15.52 13.38 -11.57
C ILE A 697 -14.69 14.18 -12.59
N ARG A 698 -13.91 13.50 -13.44
CA ARG A 698 -12.97 14.14 -14.38
C ARG A 698 -13.62 15.16 -15.34
N PRO A 699 -14.76 14.88 -16.00
CA PRO A 699 -15.43 15.86 -16.87
C PRO A 699 -15.77 17.16 -16.15
N PHE A 700 -16.33 17.05 -14.95
CA PHE A 700 -16.75 18.19 -14.13
C PHE A 700 -15.56 19.04 -13.67
N MET A 701 -14.46 18.39 -13.27
CA MET A 701 -13.23 19.10 -12.94
C MET A 701 -12.62 19.80 -14.15
N THR A 702 -12.64 19.15 -15.32
CA THR A 702 -12.04 19.69 -16.55
C THR A 702 -12.84 20.87 -17.10
N ALA A 703 -14.17 20.82 -17.01
CA ALA A 703 -15.05 21.93 -17.36
C ALA A 703 -15.03 23.09 -16.34
N GLU A 704 -14.39 22.87 -15.18
CA GLU A 704 -14.33 23.80 -14.06
C GLU A 704 -15.71 24.23 -13.54
N VAL A 705 -16.64 23.29 -13.39
CA VAL A 705 -18.01 23.55 -12.92
C VAL A 705 -18.21 23.24 -11.44
N LEU A 706 -17.24 22.62 -10.77
CA LEU A 706 -17.30 22.41 -9.32
C LEU A 706 -16.74 23.61 -8.57
N ARG A 707 -17.11 23.76 -7.30
CA ARG A 707 -16.60 24.87 -6.47
C ARG A 707 -15.10 24.83 -6.23
N HIS A 708 -14.52 23.63 -6.24
CA HIS A 708 -13.08 23.42 -6.19
C HIS A 708 -12.68 22.41 -7.27
N ASN A 709 -11.82 22.82 -8.21
CA ASN A 709 -11.41 21.99 -9.35
C ASN A 709 -9.90 21.73 -9.42
N LYS A 710 -9.12 22.24 -8.46
CA LYS A 710 -7.65 22.22 -8.49
C LYS A 710 -7.06 21.95 -7.11
N LYS A 711 -5.79 21.51 -7.11
CA LYS A 711 -4.96 21.39 -5.91
C LYS A 711 -4.75 22.77 -5.25
N PRO A 712 -4.54 22.83 -3.92
CA PRO A 712 -4.55 21.72 -2.96
C PRO A 712 -5.95 21.28 -2.50
N LYS A 713 -6.99 22.10 -2.76
CA LYS A 713 -8.35 21.91 -2.22
C LYS A 713 -9.03 20.63 -2.69
N LEU A 714 -8.90 20.30 -3.97
CA LEU A 714 -9.32 19.00 -4.52
C LEU A 714 -8.10 18.31 -5.15
N ASN A 715 -7.50 17.38 -4.41
CA ASN A 715 -6.25 16.72 -4.79
C ASN A 715 -6.49 15.36 -5.47
N ILE A 716 -7.16 15.41 -6.62
CA ILE A 716 -7.37 14.24 -7.47
C ILE A 716 -6.33 14.27 -8.59
N THR A 717 -5.51 13.22 -8.67
CA THR A 717 -4.47 13.09 -9.71
C THR A 717 -4.78 11.92 -10.63
N TRP A 718 -4.92 12.24 -11.90
CA TRP A 718 -5.10 11.27 -12.99
C TRP A 718 -3.81 10.53 -13.35
N ASP A 719 -2.65 11.13 -13.07
CA ASP A 719 -1.35 10.56 -13.45
C ASP A 719 -1.06 9.23 -12.74
N LYS A 720 -1.59 9.04 -11.53
CA LYS A 720 -1.51 7.76 -10.79
C LYS A 720 -2.25 6.63 -11.52
N ASP A 721 -3.18 6.98 -12.40
CA ASP A 721 -3.99 6.06 -13.18
C ASP A 721 -3.49 5.87 -14.59
N ARG A 722 -2.34 6.46 -14.97
CA ARG A 722 -1.83 6.36 -16.34
C ARG A 722 -1.01 5.11 -16.62
N GLY A 723 -0.59 4.34 -15.61
CA GLY A 723 0.01 3.00 -15.77
C GLY A 723 1.01 2.86 -16.94
N LYS A 724 1.13 1.66 -17.53
CA LYS A 724 1.57 1.53 -18.92
C LYS A 724 0.30 1.70 -19.75
N ASP A 725 0.11 2.89 -20.33
CA ASP A 725 -1.06 3.24 -21.12
C ASP A 725 -1.37 2.13 -22.15
N VAL A 726 -2.66 1.79 -22.30
CA VAL A 726 -3.13 1.04 -23.47
C VAL A 726 -2.97 1.93 -24.70
N GLU A 727 -2.77 1.32 -25.87
CA GLU A 727 -2.54 2.02 -27.15
C GLU A 727 -3.64 3.04 -27.51
N SER A 728 -4.82 2.89 -26.89
CA SER A 728 -5.99 3.76 -27.01
C SER A 728 -6.03 5.00 -26.11
N ALA A 729 -5.03 5.24 -25.25
CA ALA A 729 -5.03 6.42 -24.39
C ALA A 729 -4.89 7.71 -25.22
N PRO A 730 -5.73 8.74 -25.03
CA PRO A 730 -5.63 9.98 -25.79
C PRO A 730 -4.27 10.65 -25.50
N SER A 731 -3.41 10.65 -26.51
CA SER A 731 -2.08 11.23 -26.44
C SER A 731 -2.20 12.74 -26.22
N LYS A 732 -1.81 13.24 -25.04
CA LYS A 732 -1.28 14.61 -24.99
C LYS A 732 0.20 14.54 -25.38
N PRO A 733 0.68 15.42 -26.28
CA PRO A 733 2.10 15.47 -26.59
C PRO A 733 2.86 15.75 -25.29
N ARG A 734 3.83 14.88 -24.97
CA ARG A 734 4.81 15.17 -23.92
C ARG A 734 5.37 16.55 -24.21
N ASN A 735 5.36 17.43 -23.22
CA ASN A 735 6.06 18.71 -23.26
C ASN A 735 7.53 18.44 -23.64
N GLN A 736 7.85 18.50 -24.93
CA GLN A 736 9.17 18.87 -25.37
C GLN A 736 9.29 20.34 -25.01
N SER A 737 10.12 20.62 -24.02
CA SER A 737 10.69 21.92 -23.81
C SER A 737 11.24 22.42 -25.15
N PHE A 738 10.51 23.32 -25.80
CA PHE A 738 11.11 24.20 -26.79
C PHE A 738 12.07 25.12 -26.04
N ALA A 739 13.29 24.62 -25.83
CA ALA A 739 14.43 25.49 -25.61
C ALA A 739 14.63 26.24 -26.93
N CYS A 740 14.16 27.49 -26.95
CA CYS A 740 14.54 28.46 -27.96
C CYS A 740 16.03 28.78 -27.77
N SER A 741 16.91 28.01 -28.42
CA SER A 741 18.31 28.38 -28.58
C SER A 741 18.44 29.17 -29.87
N ILE A 742 18.42 30.49 -29.73
CA ILE A 742 19.01 31.42 -30.69
C ILE A 742 20.52 31.18 -30.64
N GLY A 743 21.13 30.75 -31.76
CA GLY A 743 22.56 30.48 -31.84
C GLY A 743 23.00 29.95 -33.20
N THR A 744 23.33 30.91 -34.08
CA THR A 744 24.05 30.86 -35.36
C THR A 744 25.00 29.68 -35.66
N ALA A 745 25.01 29.35 -36.97
CA ALA A 745 26.13 28.89 -37.80
C ALA A 745 26.39 27.37 -38.00
N GLY A 746 25.98 26.90 -39.19
CA GLY A 746 26.83 26.21 -40.17
C GLY A 746 27.37 24.81 -39.86
N THR A 747 26.91 23.80 -40.61
CA THR A 747 27.68 23.12 -41.67
C THR A 747 26.92 21.89 -42.16
N LEU A 748 26.89 21.72 -43.49
CA LEU A 748 26.32 20.60 -44.24
C LEU A 748 26.89 19.22 -43.84
N CYS A 749 26.07 18.17 -43.81
CA CYS A 749 26.26 17.01 -44.72
C CYS A 749 25.15 15.94 -44.65
N SER A 750 24.64 15.65 -45.85
CA SER A 750 24.30 14.33 -46.42
C SER A 750 23.25 13.42 -45.75
N ILE A 751 22.10 13.43 -46.41
CA ILE A 751 21.21 12.30 -46.72
C ILE A 751 22.00 11.02 -47.05
N ARG A 752 21.57 9.87 -46.52
CA ARG A 752 21.53 8.57 -47.22
C ARG A 752 20.45 7.67 -46.60
N ASN A 753 19.55 7.22 -47.46
CA ASN A 753 18.53 6.22 -47.22
C ASN A 753 19.16 4.83 -47.01
N GLU A 754 18.66 4.07 -46.04
CA GLU A 754 17.97 2.77 -46.21
C GLU A 754 17.21 2.42 -44.94
#